data_AF-A0A5M8P3M9-F1
#
_entry.id   AF-A0A5M8P3M9-F1
#
_cell.length_a   1.000
_cell.length_b   1.000
_cell.length_c   1.000
_cell.angle_alpha   90.00
_cell.angle_beta   90.00
_cell.angle_gamma   90.00
#
_symmetry.space_group_name_H-M   'P 1'
#
loop_
_entity.id
_entity.type
_entity.pdbx_description
1 polymer ?
#
loop_
_entity_poly.entity_id
_entity_poly.type
_entity_poly.pdbx_seq_one_letter_code
_entity_poly.pdbx_strand_id
1 'polypeptide(L)'
;MKHQMILPFKAATLTLALFTLFGFSVRAQITWPQGQLLPSFPASAQTQDLILLNNNNNTTAEMYLFTSLKGLINRTQPRIFSYEGDAFAEGQYTWLNSLGIKYNEANPWTVLTKYKAEISGLIVYDPAQPHTVNLAARKAKDLNALVADPSLLDRLTAAPYNFTILEDLRGQFTSPLQIYQHIFDNYWENTDKRLLIGLSPEFHKGSLREYAVALGAAVIWLDPKISAESTLLNKFLTSMPAGANYMGWWPEEEPGVTRVSNYGFTTIASDYSTNLTFHSGMSRTIEPHPMPAKPELENKIYVAFILSDGDNLQYVEHLMRKLWNNSDRGSVPIGWTLSPAMVDAMPGALNYYHQTSTDNDNLISGPSGYGYTYPTNWINNSLNSKLENFVAKTEEYNVKAGIRVITVWNTITGGINGASGNIYANNAPTLLGVTAQNTGGAQVIYANKLPGKPLTCNYCSGEQAMIDHIASGASGWNGSMPRFLIIQAAPWNNVTPTSFKNVANSLGADYKVVRPDHIFQLIREYNDLSINPGGIEGDGDGLAGAYFNGANFETEITSRIDTCVNFNWGLESPVENVNADNFSVRWTGKVMPRYAGTYTFYLTCDKGGRLWVNDQLIIDKWTGSSTTAYTGTISLTAGEKYDLKLEYYDDRATAFCKLEWASGFQSREVVPQSQLFREILGSDIKGVNLFPGLKVYPSPSEKGMVTVEIGNYDGNEDVNLTVYDICGKIVLNQTDRAAKQQLDMSRYSKGIYLISARTKNYSKTIKYLLTD
;
A
#
# COMPACT_ATOMS: atom_id res chain seq x y z
N MET A 1 -1.05 75.20 -28.48
CA MET A 1 0.10 75.75 -27.72
C MET A 1 0.92 74.59 -27.19
N LYS A 2 2.23 74.58 -27.51
CA LYS A 2 3.41 73.93 -26.87
C LYS A 2 3.22 72.58 -26.13
N HIS A 3 3.71 71.47 -26.72
CA HIS A 3 4.98 70.73 -26.43
C HIS A 3 4.74 69.57 -25.42
N GLN A 4 5.28 68.34 -25.52
CA GLN A 4 6.29 67.72 -26.40
C GLN A 4 6.32 66.18 -26.16
N MET A 5 6.69 65.42 -27.22
CA MET A 5 7.40 64.10 -27.29
C MET A 5 6.82 62.87 -26.53
N ILE A 6 6.70 61.70 -27.17
CA ILE A 6 7.78 60.73 -27.47
C ILE A 6 7.48 59.89 -28.73
N LEU A 7 8.54 59.59 -29.50
CA LEU A 7 8.64 58.82 -30.77
C LEU A 7 8.82 57.29 -30.56
N PRO A 8 8.72 56.45 -31.61
CA PRO A 8 8.21 55.07 -31.54
C PRO A 8 9.25 53.93 -31.63
N PHE A 9 8.76 52.73 -31.27
CA PHE A 9 9.15 51.36 -31.60
C PHE A 9 10.40 51.12 -32.49
N LYS A 10 11.34 50.34 -31.95
CA LYS A 10 12.30 49.51 -32.71
C LYS A 10 12.10 48.03 -32.35
N ALA A 11 11.91 47.22 -33.38
CA ALA A 11 11.91 45.77 -33.31
C ALA A 11 13.31 45.24 -32.96
N ALA A 12 13.39 44.30 -32.02
CA ALA A 12 14.60 43.55 -31.70
C ALA A 12 14.43 42.11 -32.16
N THR A 13 15.37 41.69 -33.01
CA THR A 13 15.51 40.40 -33.66
C THR A 13 15.75 39.29 -32.63
N LEU A 14 14.93 38.23 -32.66
CA LEU A 14 15.08 37.05 -31.80
C LEU A 14 16.10 36.09 -32.44
N THR A 15 17.31 36.03 -31.91
CA THR A 15 18.33 35.06 -32.31
C THR A 15 17.98 33.71 -31.69
N LEU A 16 17.50 32.77 -32.49
CA LEU A 16 17.19 31.41 -32.06
C LEU A 16 18.51 30.64 -31.87
N ALA A 17 18.95 30.46 -30.63
CA ALA A 17 20.03 29.53 -30.31
C ALA A 17 19.51 28.09 -30.50
N LEU A 18 19.99 27.41 -31.54
CA LEU A 18 19.83 25.96 -31.70
C LEU A 18 20.57 25.26 -30.55
N PHE A 19 19.86 24.91 -29.48
CA PHE A 19 20.30 23.84 -28.61
C PHE A 19 20.07 22.53 -29.36
N THR A 20 21.12 21.97 -29.95
CA THR A 20 21.17 20.53 -30.20
C THR A 20 21.03 19.82 -28.86
N LEU A 21 19.79 19.49 -28.50
CA LEU A 21 19.50 18.46 -27.52
C LEU A 21 20.17 17.18 -28.04
N PHE A 22 21.36 16.87 -27.52
CA PHE A 22 21.74 15.48 -27.37
C PHE A 22 20.66 14.88 -26.46
N GLY A 23 19.64 14.30 -27.09
CA GLY A 23 18.70 13.43 -26.42
C GLY A 23 19.48 12.24 -25.91
N PHE A 24 20.07 12.36 -24.72
CA PHE A 24 20.30 11.20 -23.90
C PHE A 24 18.92 10.58 -23.70
N SER A 25 18.64 9.52 -24.46
CA SER A 25 17.56 8.60 -24.11
C SER A 25 17.90 8.14 -22.70
N VAL A 26 17.26 8.74 -21.71
CA VAL A 26 17.27 8.24 -20.35
C VAL A 26 16.55 6.90 -20.44
N ARG A 27 17.31 5.83 -20.68
CA ARG A 27 16.78 4.47 -20.60
C ARG A 27 16.24 4.35 -19.18
N ALA A 28 14.95 4.08 -19.03
CA ALA A 28 14.37 3.82 -17.73
C ALA A 28 15.18 2.71 -17.05
N GLN A 29 15.56 2.93 -15.79
CA GLN A 29 16.40 2.02 -15.03
C GLN A 29 15.63 1.46 -13.84
N ILE A 30 16.04 0.28 -13.39
CA ILE A 30 15.62 -0.26 -12.10
C ILE A 30 16.04 0.73 -11.02
N THR A 31 15.11 1.07 -10.12
CA THR A 31 15.36 1.98 -9.01
C THR A 31 15.12 1.26 -7.69
N TRP A 32 15.75 1.80 -6.65
CA TRP A 32 15.50 1.36 -5.28
C TRP A 32 15.08 2.55 -4.42
N PRO A 33 13.78 2.91 -4.45
CA PRO A 33 13.27 3.99 -3.62
C PRO A 33 13.58 3.75 -2.15
N GLN A 34 13.86 4.84 -1.42
CA GLN A 34 14.13 4.76 0.01
C GLN A 34 12.93 4.14 0.74
N GLY A 35 13.20 3.16 1.59
CA GLY A 35 12.15 2.44 2.32
C GLY A 35 11.39 1.40 1.50
N GLN A 36 11.77 1.08 0.26
CA GLN A 36 11.14 -0.03 -0.46
C GLN A 36 11.75 -1.38 -0.06
N LEU A 37 10.96 -2.47 -0.02
CA LEU A 37 11.47 -3.81 0.31
C LEU A 37 12.19 -4.44 -0.88
N LEU A 38 11.61 -4.29 -2.07
CA LEU A 38 12.12 -4.83 -3.34
C LEU A 38 12.31 -3.70 -4.37
N PRO A 39 13.08 -3.89 -5.45
CA PRO A 39 13.30 -2.83 -6.42
C PRO A 39 12.06 -2.53 -7.28
N SER A 40 12.01 -1.32 -7.84
CA SER A 40 11.02 -0.93 -8.85
C SER A 40 11.60 -1.12 -10.25
N PHE A 41 10.88 -1.88 -11.08
CA PHE A 41 11.18 -2.00 -12.50
C PHE A 41 10.55 -0.87 -13.30
N PRO A 42 11.08 -0.54 -14.49
CA PRO A 42 10.41 0.36 -15.43
C PRO A 42 9.00 -0.12 -15.77
N ALA A 43 8.13 0.82 -16.15
CA ALA A 43 6.76 0.51 -16.53
C ALA A 43 6.71 -0.54 -17.65
N SER A 44 5.96 -1.62 -17.42
CA SER A 44 5.79 -2.71 -18.38
C SER A 44 5.20 -2.22 -19.71
N ALA A 45 5.70 -2.76 -20.83
CA ALA A 45 5.16 -2.45 -22.14
C ALA A 45 3.70 -2.92 -22.25
N GLN A 46 2.88 -2.14 -22.97
CA GLN A 46 1.46 -2.46 -23.20
C GLN A 46 1.25 -3.71 -24.07
N THR A 47 2.30 -4.22 -24.71
CA THR A 47 2.28 -5.48 -25.45
C THR A 47 3.52 -6.29 -25.10
N GLN A 48 3.30 -7.54 -24.67
CA GLN A 48 4.36 -8.49 -24.31
C GLN A 48 4.59 -9.50 -25.44
N ASP A 49 5.83 -9.89 -25.67
CA ASP A 49 6.14 -11.13 -26.38
C ASP A 49 5.94 -12.29 -25.40
N LEU A 50 4.86 -13.05 -25.60
CA LEU A 50 4.52 -14.21 -24.79
C LEU A 50 5.28 -15.43 -25.33
N ILE A 51 6.10 -16.03 -24.47
CA ILE A 51 6.85 -17.25 -24.79
C ILE A 51 6.42 -18.41 -23.89
N LEU A 52 6.40 -19.62 -24.45
CA LEU A 52 6.29 -20.84 -23.65
C LEU A 52 7.69 -21.25 -23.21
N LEU A 53 7.87 -21.43 -21.90
CA LEU A 53 9.16 -21.76 -21.31
C LEU A 53 8.98 -22.83 -20.23
N ASN A 54 8.74 -24.07 -20.65
CA ASN A 54 8.48 -25.19 -19.74
C ASN A 54 9.05 -26.51 -20.27
N ASN A 55 9.07 -27.53 -19.40
CA ASN A 55 9.65 -28.84 -19.71
C ASN A 55 9.03 -29.57 -20.91
N ASN A 56 7.81 -29.23 -21.30
CA ASN A 56 7.15 -29.83 -22.47
C ASN A 56 7.59 -29.20 -23.79
N ASN A 57 8.09 -27.96 -23.75
CA ASN A 57 8.41 -27.17 -24.94
C ASN A 57 9.90 -26.88 -25.10
N ASN A 58 10.69 -27.04 -24.04
CA ASN A 58 12.08 -26.57 -23.99
C ASN A 58 12.99 -27.54 -23.26
N THR A 59 14.23 -27.60 -23.74
CA THR A 59 15.33 -28.24 -23.01
C THR A 59 15.77 -27.36 -21.82
N THR A 60 16.44 -27.97 -20.83
CA THR A 60 17.09 -27.22 -19.73
C THR A 60 18.02 -26.11 -20.24
N ALA A 61 18.78 -26.41 -21.31
CA ALA A 61 19.68 -25.48 -21.96
C ALA A 61 18.93 -24.25 -22.50
N GLU A 62 17.79 -24.46 -23.15
CA GLU A 62 16.93 -23.39 -23.66
C GLU A 62 16.28 -22.58 -22.54
N MET A 63 15.87 -23.23 -21.43
CA MET A 63 15.29 -22.54 -20.29
C MET A 63 16.24 -21.51 -19.70
N TYR A 64 17.51 -21.86 -19.44
CA TYR A 64 18.49 -20.89 -18.95
C TYR A 64 18.75 -19.76 -19.96
N LEU A 65 18.86 -20.10 -21.24
CA LEU A 65 19.09 -19.13 -22.32
C LEU A 65 17.98 -18.08 -22.37
N PHE A 66 16.72 -18.50 -22.50
CA PHE A 66 15.61 -17.57 -22.67
C PHE A 66 15.21 -16.85 -21.39
N THR A 67 15.47 -17.44 -20.23
CA THR A 67 15.33 -16.75 -18.93
C THR A 67 16.34 -15.62 -18.80
N SER A 68 17.60 -15.86 -19.18
CA SER A 68 18.61 -14.79 -19.16
C SER A 68 18.28 -13.68 -20.17
N LEU A 69 17.76 -14.04 -21.35
CA LEU A 69 17.23 -13.08 -22.31
C LEU A 69 16.13 -12.21 -21.67
N LYS A 70 15.12 -12.85 -21.07
CA LYS A 70 14.01 -12.16 -20.40
C LYS A 70 14.51 -11.16 -19.36
N GLY A 71 15.40 -11.58 -18.45
CA GLY A 71 15.97 -10.70 -17.43
C GLY A 71 16.73 -9.49 -18.03
N LEU A 72 17.53 -9.73 -19.08
CA LEU A 72 18.30 -8.68 -19.75
C LEU A 72 17.45 -7.67 -20.51
N ILE A 73 16.36 -8.12 -21.12
CA ILE A 73 15.43 -7.26 -21.87
C ILE A 73 14.48 -6.52 -20.93
N ASN A 74 13.96 -7.19 -19.90
CA ASN A 74 12.97 -6.60 -19.01
C ASN A 74 13.56 -5.57 -18.02
N ARG A 75 14.87 -5.59 -17.75
CA ARG A 75 15.53 -4.61 -16.87
C ARG A 75 15.45 -3.16 -17.37
N THR A 76 15.30 -2.95 -18.68
CA THR A 76 15.17 -1.61 -19.28
C THR A 76 13.71 -1.25 -19.55
N GLN A 77 12.92 -2.23 -19.95
CA GLN A 77 11.46 -2.16 -20.02
C GLN A 77 10.93 -3.59 -20.15
N PRO A 78 10.03 -4.05 -19.25
CA PRO A 78 9.43 -5.37 -19.39
C PRO A 78 8.66 -5.54 -20.70
N ARG A 79 9.14 -6.44 -21.55
CA ARG A 79 8.63 -6.71 -22.91
C ARG A 79 8.47 -8.20 -23.20
N ILE A 80 9.04 -9.08 -22.37
CA ILE A 80 8.94 -10.52 -22.50
C ILE A 80 8.19 -11.06 -21.28
N PHE A 81 7.13 -11.84 -21.54
CA PHE A 81 6.39 -12.60 -20.54
C PHE A 81 6.57 -14.09 -20.84
N SER A 82 6.85 -14.91 -19.83
CA SER A 82 6.97 -16.36 -20.01
C SER A 82 5.82 -17.10 -19.33
N TYR A 83 5.35 -18.16 -19.95
CA TYR A 83 4.53 -19.16 -19.29
C TYR A 83 5.36 -20.41 -18.99
N GLU A 84 5.60 -20.65 -17.71
CA GLU A 84 6.42 -21.78 -17.19
C GLU A 84 5.57 -22.81 -16.46
N GLY A 85 4.24 -22.73 -16.60
CA GLY A 85 3.29 -23.40 -15.74
C GLY A 85 3.30 -24.94 -15.79
N ASP A 86 2.92 -25.52 -14.66
CA ASP A 86 2.74 -26.96 -14.44
C ASP A 86 1.26 -27.30 -14.08
N ALA A 87 1.01 -28.35 -13.31
CA ALA A 87 -0.32 -28.74 -12.86
C ALA A 87 -1.02 -27.70 -11.96
N PHE A 88 -0.25 -26.84 -11.28
CA PHE A 88 -0.73 -25.82 -10.36
C PHE A 88 -0.91 -24.45 -11.02
N ALA A 89 -0.43 -24.29 -12.25
CA ALA A 89 -0.52 -23.03 -12.99
C ALA A 89 -1.96 -22.65 -13.37
N GLU A 90 -2.13 -21.34 -13.45
CA GLU A 90 -3.36 -20.61 -13.71
C GLU A 90 -3.71 -20.49 -15.20
N GLY A 91 -2.80 -20.91 -16.09
CA GLY A 91 -2.94 -20.86 -17.54
C GLY A 91 -2.23 -19.67 -18.20
N GLN A 92 -1.70 -19.89 -19.40
CA GLN A 92 -0.74 -19.00 -20.08
C GLN A 92 -1.21 -17.58 -20.40
N TYR A 93 -2.53 -17.37 -20.47
CA TYR A 93 -3.12 -16.06 -20.79
C TYR A 93 -3.71 -15.36 -19.58
N THR A 94 -3.78 -16.04 -18.43
CA THR A 94 -4.62 -15.62 -17.31
C THR A 94 -4.18 -14.28 -16.73
N TRP A 95 -2.89 -14.10 -16.41
CA TRP A 95 -2.41 -12.81 -15.89
C TRP A 95 -2.46 -11.69 -16.91
N LEU A 96 -2.06 -11.95 -18.17
CA LEU A 96 -2.10 -10.94 -19.22
C LEU A 96 -3.54 -10.44 -19.45
N ASN A 97 -4.51 -11.34 -19.51
CA ASN A 97 -5.93 -10.98 -19.64
C ASN A 97 -6.47 -10.26 -18.41
N SER A 98 -6.18 -10.78 -17.20
CA SER A 98 -6.61 -10.18 -15.93
C SER A 98 -6.09 -8.75 -15.75
N LEU A 99 -4.92 -8.44 -16.29
CA LEU A 99 -4.25 -7.15 -16.14
C LEU A 99 -4.42 -6.25 -17.39
N GLY A 100 -5.22 -6.67 -18.36
CA GLY A 100 -5.49 -5.89 -19.58
C GLY A 100 -4.28 -5.70 -20.50
N ILE A 101 -3.29 -6.59 -20.43
CA ILE A 101 -2.04 -6.51 -21.19
C ILE A 101 -2.17 -7.30 -22.50
N LYS A 102 -1.85 -6.64 -23.62
CA LYS A 102 -1.84 -7.31 -24.93
C LYS A 102 -0.61 -8.20 -25.06
N TYR A 103 -0.69 -9.20 -25.93
CA TYR A 103 0.43 -10.10 -26.15
C TYR A 103 0.50 -10.60 -27.59
N ASN A 104 1.72 -10.88 -28.03
CA ASN A 104 2.02 -11.63 -29.25
C ASN A 104 2.68 -12.93 -28.84
N GLU A 105 2.02 -14.05 -29.06
CA GLU A 105 2.61 -15.36 -28.81
C GLU A 105 3.67 -15.65 -29.87
N ALA A 106 4.88 -16.00 -29.43
CA ALA A 106 6.02 -16.20 -30.32
C ALA A 106 6.92 -17.34 -29.84
N ASN A 107 7.55 -18.02 -30.79
CA ASN A 107 8.60 -18.97 -30.47
C ASN A 107 9.79 -18.25 -29.80
N PRO A 108 10.36 -18.78 -28.70
CA PRO A 108 11.47 -18.15 -27.98
C PRO A 108 12.68 -17.78 -28.86
N TRP A 109 13.00 -18.57 -29.89
CA TRP A 109 14.09 -18.28 -30.83
C TRP A 109 13.79 -17.08 -31.75
N THR A 110 12.52 -16.86 -32.08
CA THR A 110 12.10 -15.66 -32.83
C THR A 110 12.24 -14.42 -31.96
N VAL A 111 11.87 -14.53 -30.67
CA VAL A 111 12.06 -13.47 -29.68
C VAL A 111 13.54 -13.16 -29.47
N LEU A 112 14.41 -14.17 -29.37
CA LEU A 112 15.86 -13.96 -29.33
C LEU A 112 16.37 -13.24 -30.58
N THR A 113 15.90 -13.62 -31.76
CA THR A 113 16.30 -12.95 -33.02
C THR A 113 15.89 -11.48 -33.02
N LYS A 114 14.68 -11.16 -32.52
CA LYS A 114 14.16 -9.79 -32.37
C LYS A 114 15.05 -8.93 -31.48
N TYR A 115 15.51 -9.49 -30.36
CA TYR A 115 16.25 -8.75 -29.33
C TYR A 115 17.77 -8.91 -29.37
N LYS A 116 18.33 -9.65 -30.34
CA LYS A 116 19.77 -9.95 -30.40
C LYS A 116 20.68 -8.72 -30.34
N ALA A 117 20.25 -7.59 -30.90
CA ALA A 117 21.02 -6.35 -30.92
C ALA A 117 21.16 -5.69 -29.54
N GLU A 118 20.34 -6.11 -28.56
CA GLU A 118 20.43 -5.66 -27.16
C GLU A 118 21.37 -6.53 -26.31
N ILE A 119 21.97 -7.58 -26.89
CA ILE A 119 22.79 -8.58 -26.19
C ILE A 119 24.24 -8.48 -26.65
N SER A 120 25.18 -8.56 -25.71
CA SER A 120 26.62 -8.40 -25.98
C SER A 120 27.36 -9.71 -26.27
N GLY A 121 26.85 -10.85 -25.80
CA GLY A 121 27.51 -12.15 -26.01
C GLY A 121 26.97 -13.26 -25.10
N LEU A 122 27.81 -14.28 -24.86
CA LEU A 122 27.47 -15.48 -24.09
C LEU A 122 28.38 -15.65 -22.86
N ILE A 123 27.81 -16.17 -21.79
CA ILE A 123 28.51 -16.81 -20.66
C ILE A 123 28.16 -18.30 -20.74
N VAL A 124 29.17 -19.14 -20.98
CA VAL A 124 28.99 -20.59 -21.04
C VAL A 124 29.11 -21.15 -19.63
N TYR A 125 28.02 -21.72 -19.10
CA TYR A 125 28.09 -22.42 -17.81
C TYR A 125 28.61 -23.86 -18.01
N ASP A 126 29.00 -24.51 -16.92
CA ASP A 126 29.47 -25.89 -16.92
C ASP A 126 28.33 -26.87 -16.57
N PRO A 127 27.84 -27.70 -17.50
CA PRO A 127 26.85 -28.73 -17.19
C PRO A 127 27.36 -29.82 -16.25
N ALA A 128 28.68 -30.06 -16.20
CA ALA A 128 29.29 -31.00 -15.26
C ALA A 128 29.37 -30.42 -13.83
N GLN A 129 29.24 -29.10 -13.70
CA GLN A 129 29.09 -28.41 -12.42
C GLN A 129 27.95 -27.39 -12.51
N PRO A 130 26.69 -27.82 -12.41
CA PRO A 130 25.51 -27.01 -12.75
C PRO A 130 25.35 -25.77 -11.87
N HIS A 131 25.98 -25.71 -10.71
CA HIS A 131 26.02 -24.51 -9.85
C HIS A 131 26.71 -23.31 -10.52
N THR A 132 27.54 -23.52 -11.55
CA THR A 132 28.12 -22.43 -12.35
C THR A 132 27.06 -21.58 -13.05
N VAL A 133 25.82 -22.10 -13.24
CA VAL A 133 24.71 -21.31 -13.77
C VAL A 133 24.29 -20.17 -12.83
N ASN A 134 24.46 -20.33 -11.52
CA ASN A 134 24.18 -19.27 -10.54
C ASN A 134 25.24 -18.17 -10.61
N LEU A 135 26.51 -18.53 -10.82
CA LEU A 135 27.58 -17.57 -11.12
C LEU A 135 27.32 -16.85 -12.45
N ALA A 136 26.96 -17.59 -13.50
CA ALA A 136 26.62 -17.02 -14.80
C ALA A 136 25.44 -16.04 -14.70
N ALA A 137 24.39 -16.38 -13.94
CA ALA A 137 23.23 -15.51 -13.71
C ALA A 137 23.62 -14.21 -13.00
N ARG A 138 24.49 -14.27 -11.98
CA ARG A 138 25.04 -13.06 -11.34
C ARG A 138 25.76 -12.21 -12.39
N LYS A 139 26.64 -12.79 -13.19
CA LYS A 139 27.50 -12.07 -14.15
C LYS A 139 26.77 -11.55 -15.39
N ALA A 140 25.62 -12.13 -15.73
CA ALA A 140 24.86 -11.81 -16.93
C ALA A 140 24.54 -10.31 -17.06
N LYS A 141 24.16 -9.63 -15.96
CA LYS A 141 23.88 -8.18 -15.98
C LYS A 141 25.10 -7.36 -16.41
N ASP A 142 26.25 -7.65 -15.81
CA ASP A 142 27.48 -6.87 -15.93
C ASP A 142 28.11 -7.03 -17.31
N LEU A 143 28.04 -8.26 -17.85
CA LEU A 143 28.51 -8.57 -19.20
C LEU A 143 27.45 -8.33 -20.28
N ASN A 144 26.20 -8.06 -19.89
CA ASN A 144 25.03 -8.00 -20.78
C ASN A 144 24.95 -9.24 -21.70
N ALA A 145 25.11 -10.42 -21.09
CA ALA A 145 25.38 -11.66 -21.81
C ALA A 145 24.40 -12.76 -21.42
N LEU A 146 24.01 -13.57 -22.42
CA LEU A 146 23.12 -14.71 -22.22
C LEU A 146 23.85 -15.86 -21.54
N VAL A 147 23.13 -16.57 -20.67
CA VAL A 147 23.63 -17.80 -20.05
C VAL A 147 23.36 -18.95 -20.99
N ALA A 148 24.41 -19.60 -21.50
CA ALA A 148 24.32 -20.61 -22.55
C ALA A 148 24.90 -21.96 -22.10
N ASP A 149 24.20 -23.03 -22.47
CA ASP A 149 24.73 -24.39 -22.41
C ASP A 149 25.70 -24.64 -23.57
N PRO A 150 26.78 -25.43 -23.39
CA PRO A 150 27.69 -25.82 -24.45
C PRO A 150 27.02 -26.43 -25.68
N SER A 151 25.92 -27.17 -25.50
CA SER A 151 25.14 -27.79 -26.59
C SER A 151 24.47 -26.78 -27.52
N LEU A 152 24.35 -25.51 -27.11
CA LEU A 152 23.74 -24.44 -27.92
C LEU A 152 24.77 -23.59 -28.67
N LEU A 153 26.07 -23.78 -28.43
CA LEU A 153 27.11 -22.88 -28.95
C LEU A 153 27.21 -22.89 -30.47
N ASP A 154 27.11 -24.06 -31.11
CA ASP A 154 27.14 -24.17 -32.57
C ASP A 154 26.06 -23.30 -33.23
N ARG A 155 24.89 -23.23 -32.59
CA ARG A 155 23.79 -22.38 -33.05
C ARG A 155 24.01 -20.90 -32.72
N LEU A 156 24.41 -20.60 -31.48
CA LEU A 156 24.48 -19.23 -30.97
C LEU A 156 25.69 -18.44 -31.51
N THR A 157 26.77 -19.13 -31.86
CA THR A 157 27.98 -18.51 -32.42
C THR A 157 27.94 -18.42 -33.95
N ALA A 158 27.07 -19.19 -34.61
CA ALA A 158 26.83 -19.11 -36.05
C ALA A 158 25.79 -18.03 -36.42
N ALA A 159 25.69 -17.72 -37.71
CA ALA A 159 24.61 -16.90 -38.25
C ALA A 159 23.24 -17.58 -37.98
N PRO A 160 22.19 -16.83 -37.60
CA PRO A 160 22.08 -15.36 -37.63
C PRO A 160 22.47 -14.64 -36.33
N TYR A 161 22.89 -15.36 -35.29
CA TYR A 161 23.13 -14.79 -33.96
C TYR A 161 24.54 -14.19 -33.83
N ASN A 162 25.58 -14.95 -34.23
CA ASN A 162 26.99 -14.52 -34.20
C ASN A 162 27.43 -13.97 -32.82
N PHE A 163 26.96 -14.56 -31.72
CA PHE A 163 27.36 -14.12 -30.39
C PHE A 163 28.79 -14.55 -30.08
N THR A 164 29.58 -13.64 -29.51
CA THR A 164 30.90 -13.94 -28.95
C THR A 164 30.76 -14.59 -27.59
N ILE A 165 31.57 -15.61 -27.31
CA ILE A 165 31.75 -16.15 -25.96
C ILE A 165 32.59 -15.15 -25.17
N LEU A 166 31.97 -14.45 -24.22
CA LEU A 166 32.65 -13.49 -23.35
C LEU A 166 33.29 -14.18 -22.15
N GLU A 167 32.70 -15.31 -21.74
CA GLU A 167 33.20 -16.11 -20.63
C GLU A 167 32.80 -17.57 -20.77
N ASP A 168 33.67 -18.47 -20.33
CA ASP A 168 33.47 -19.92 -20.38
C ASP A 168 33.88 -20.55 -19.04
N LEU A 169 32.89 -20.95 -18.24
CA LEU A 169 33.05 -21.45 -16.88
C LEU A 169 33.35 -22.95 -16.79
N ARG A 170 33.41 -23.66 -17.94
CA ARG A 170 33.64 -25.11 -17.97
C ARG A 170 34.97 -25.51 -17.34
N GLY A 171 34.93 -26.49 -16.44
CA GLY A 171 36.10 -27.04 -15.77
C GLY A 171 36.79 -26.08 -14.80
N GLN A 172 36.24 -24.89 -14.53
CA GLN A 172 36.87 -23.90 -13.66
C GLN A 172 36.69 -24.19 -12.16
N PHE A 173 35.66 -24.95 -11.80
CA PHE A 173 35.28 -25.18 -10.40
C PHE A 173 35.05 -26.66 -10.13
N THR A 174 35.52 -27.15 -8.98
CA THR A 174 35.38 -28.57 -8.62
C THR A 174 34.25 -28.84 -7.64
N SER A 175 33.69 -27.81 -6.99
CA SER A 175 32.56 -27.96 -6.06
C SER A 175 31.61 -26.74 -6.03
N PRO A 176 30.33 -26.92 -5.63
CA PRO A 176 29.40 -25.82 -5.41
C PRO A 176 29.92 -24.77 -4.42
N LEU A 177 30.55 -25.22 -3.33
CA LEU A 177 31.11 -24.32 -2.32
C LEU A 177 32.19 -23.40 -2.90
N GLN A 178 33.08 -23.89 -3.78
CA GLN A 178 34.07 -23.04 -4.43
C GLN A 178 33.43 -21.95 -5.29
N ILE A 179 32.31 -22.25 -5.96
CA ILE A 179 31.59 -21.29 -6.81
C ILE A 179 30.97 -20.18 -5.95
N TYR A 180 30.31 -20.55 -4.86
CA TYR A 180 29.68 -19.56 -3.98
C TYR A 180 30.72 -18.76 -3.19
N GLN A 181 31.85 -19.37 -2.83
CA GLN A 181 32.98 -18.65 -2.25
C GLN A 181 33.55 -17.65 -3.27
N HIS A 182 33.67 -18.04 -4.54
CA HIS A 182 34.07 -17.14 -5.61
C HIS A 182 33.07 -15.97 -5.81
N ILE A 183 31.76 -16.23 -5.72
CA ILE A 183 30.74 -15.16 -5.72
C ILE A 183 30.97 -14.18 -4.57
N PHE A 184 31.18 -14.69 -3.36
CA PHE A 184 31.44 -13.88 -2.18
C PHE A 184 32.70 -13.02 -2.33
N ASP A 185 33.82 -13.64 -2.69
CA ASP A 185 35.12 -12.97 -2.70
C ASP A 185 35.26 -11.94 -3.81
N ASN A 186 34.62 -12.16 -4.96
CA ASN A 186 34.88 -11.35 -6.17
C ASN A 186 33.74 -10.42 -6.57
N TYR A 187 32.50 -10.70 -6.17
CA TYR A 187 31.33 -9.94 -6.64
C TYR A 187 30.46 -9.37 -5.53
N TRP A 188 30.41 -10.01 -4.37
CA TRP A 188 29.46 -9.62 -3.32
C TRP A 188 29.67 -8.20 -2.79
N GLU A 189 30.92 -7.74 -2.70
CA GLU A 189 31.21 -6.39 -2.21
C GLU A 189 30.58 -5.29 -3.08
N ASN A 190 30.50 -5.52 -4.39
CA ASN A 190 29.93 -4.59 -5.38
C ASN A 190 28.50 -4.96 -5.79
N THR A 191 27.89 -5.97 -5.15
CA THR A 191 26.51 -6.37 -5.40
C THR A 191 25.59 -5.65 -4.41
N ASP A 192 24.37 -5.32 -4.83
CA ASP A 192 23.39 -4.71 -3.92
C ASP A 192 23.01 -5.70 -2.81
N LYS A 193 23.46 -5.42 -1.59
CA LYS A 193 23.34 -6.33 -0.44
C LYS A 193 21.92 -6.35 0.17
N ARG A 194 20.98 -5.55 -0.34
CA ARG A 194 19.58 -5.59 0.11
C ARG A 194 18.87 -6.88 -0.29
N LEU A 195 19.43 -7.63 -1.24
CA LEU A 195 18.85 -8.87 -1.73
C LEU A 195 19.92 -9.96 -1.86
N LEU A 196 19.63 -11.13 -1.30
CA LEU A 196 20.32 -12.38 -1.58
C LEU A 196 19.32 -13.37 -2.16
N ILE A 197 19.68 -14.10 -3.21
CA ILE A 197 18.75 -15.00 -3.89
C ILE A 197 19.20 -16.46 -3.73
N GLY A 198 18.28 -17.31 -3.25
CA GLY A 198 18.42 -18.74 -3.11
C GLY A 198 17.79 -19.51 -4.25
N LEU A 199 18.58 -20.09 -5.16
CA LEU A 199 18.07 -20.90 -6.27
C LEU A 199 18.85 -22.18 -6.49
N SER A 200 18.16 -23.31 -6.39
CA SER A 200 18.67 -24.60 -6.85
C SER A 200 18.90 -24.54 -8.36
N PRO A 201 20.12 -24.85 -8.84
CA PRO A 201 20.32 -25.04 -10.26
C PRO A 201 19.56 -26.27 -10.76
N GLU A 202 19.23 -27.24 -9.90
CA GLU A 202 18.50 -28.46 -10.30
C GLU A 202 17.03 -28.17 -10.61
N PHE A 203 16.34 -27.46 -9.72
CA PHE A 203 14.89 -27.29 -9.80
C PHE A 203 14.46 -25.97 -10.48
N HIS A 204 15.22 -24.89 -10.28
CA HIS A 204 14.78 -23.55 -10.68
C HIS A 204 15.49 -23.10 -11.96
N LYS A 205 15.00 -23.57 -13.11
CA LYS A 205 15.62 -23.31 -14.42
C LYS A 205 15.32 -21.89 -14.92
N GLY A 206 14.06 -21.45 -14.84
CA GLY A 206 13.61 -20.13 -15.29
C GLY A 206 13.15 -19.19 -14.18
N SER A 207 12.12 -19.59 -13.43
CA SER A 207 11.55 -18.86 -12.30
C SER A 207 12.59 -18.17 -11.40
N LEU A 208 12.30 -16.91 -11.05
CA LEU A 208 13.10 -15.94 -10.30
C LEU A 208 14.49 -15.62 -10.87
N ARG A 209 15.11 -16.50 -11.66
CA ARG A 209 16.43 -16.30 -12.24
C ARG A 209 16.43 -15.14 -13.25
N GLU A 210 15.30 -14.89 -13.91
CA GLU A 210 15.10 -13.69 -14.73
C GLU A 210 15.24 -12.39 -13.91
N TYR A 211 14.68 -12.37 -12.70
CA TYR A 211 14.83 -11.26 -11.74
C TYR A 211 16.28 -11.12 -11.27
N ALA A 212 16.93 -12.24 -10.95
CA ALA A 212 18.33 -12.27 -10.55
C ALA A 212 19.26 -11.72 -11.65
N VAL A 213 19.04 -12.12 -12.90
CA VAL A 213 19.77 -11.64 -14.08
C VAL A 213 19.53 -10.15 -14.31
N ALA A 214 18.28 -9.68 -14.18
CA ALA A 214 17.96 -8.26 -14.35
C ALA A 214 18.68 -7.39 -13.31
N LEU A 215 18.75 -7.87 -12.06
CA LEU A 215 19.36 -7.16 -10.94
C LEU A 215 20.88 -7.32 -10.86
N GLY A 216 21.44 -8.40 -11.42
CA GLY A 216 22.80 -8.82 -11.13
C GLY A 216 22.95 -9.15 -9.65
N ALA A 217 21.94 -9.81 -9.07
CA ALA A 217 21.93 -10.20 -7.68
C ALA A 217 22.84 -11.42 -7.45
N ALA A 218 23.35 -11.57 -6.23
CA ALA A 218 24.06 -12.80 -5.86
C ALA A 218 23.06 -13.96 -5.76
N VAL A 219 23.36 -15.05 -6.46
CA VAL A 219 22.54 -16.26 -6.48
C VAL A 219 23.31 -17.40 -5.83
N ILE A 220 22.77 -17.99 -4.77
CA ILE A 220 23.38 -19.05 -3.98
C ILE A 220 22.44 -20.24 -3.77
N TRP A 221 22.98 -21.36 -3.33
CA TRP A 221 22.23 -22.53 -2.84
C TRP A 221 23.09 -23.23 -1.79
N LEU A 222 23.18 -22.61 -0.61
CA LEU A 222 24.01 -23.05 0.50
C LEU A 222 23.11 -23.68 1.57
N ASP A 223 23.41 -24.91 1.97
CA ASP A 223 22.68 -25.65 3.00
C ASP A 223 23.16 -25.24 4.41
N PRO A 224 22.28 -24.67 5.25
CA PRO A 224 22.60 -24.34 6.64
C PRO A 224 23.04 -25.54 7.50
N LYS A 225 22.70 -26.77 7.11
CA LYS A 225 23.08 -28.02 7.80
C LYS A 225 24.50 -28.49 7.46
N ILE A 226 25.04 -28.10 6.31
CA ILE A 226 26.40 -28.45 5.91
C ILE A 226 27.38 -27.41 6.48
N SER A 227 28.25 -27.82 7.41
CA SER A 227 29.11 -26.91 8.19
C SER A 227 29.91 -25.89 7.34
N ALA A 228 30.52 -26.34 6.24
CA ALA A 228 31.31 -25.46 5.38
C ALA A 228 30.43 -24.45 4.60
N GLU A 229 29.27 -24.87 4.12
CA GLU A 229 28.31 -24.00 3.42
C GLU A 229 27.63 -23.02 4.38
N SER A 230 27.24 -23.51 5.56
CA SER A 230 26.75 -22.72 6.69
C SER A 230 27.71 -21.60 7.09
N THR A 231 29.02 -21.88 7.12
CA THR A 231 30.04 -20.88 7.42
C THR A 231 30.07 -19.77 6.36
N LEU A 232 29.96 -20.13 5.08
CA LEU A 232 29.91 -19.14 4.00
C LEU A 232 28.60 -18.35 4.00
N LEU A 233 27.46 -19.01 4.19
CA LEU A 233 26.15 -18.38 4.29
C LEU A 233 26.13 -17.31 5.40
N ASN A 234 26.73 -17.63 6.55
CA ASN A 234 26.87 -16.67 7.65
C ASN A 234 27.64 -15.41 7.24
N LYS A 235 28.66 -15.52 6.37
CA LYS A 235 29.39 -14.35 5.87
C LYS A 235 28.49 -13.44 5.03
N PHE A 236 27.70 -14.02 4.12
CA PHE A 236 26.70 -13.26 3.34
C PHE A 236 25.74 -12.53 4.29
N LEU A 237 25.06 -13.27 5.17
CA LEU A 237 24.04 -12.71 6.06
C LEU A 237 24.61 -11.64 7.00
N THR A 238 25.80 -11.85 7.57
CA THR A 238 26.43 -10.87 8.48
C THR A 238 26.67 -9.52 7.80
N SER A 239 26.95 -9.52 6.49
CA SER A 239 27.26 -8.32 5.72
C SER A 239 26.04 -7.64 5.08
N MET A 240 24.85 -8.22 5.21
CA MET A 240 23.61 -7.62 4.70
C MET A 240 23.15 -6.47 5.61
N PRO A 241 22.66 -5.35 5.04
CA PRO A 241 22.13 -4.24 5.81
C PRO A 241 20.78 -4.60 6.45
N ALA A 242 20.40 -3.90 7.54
CA ALA A 242 19.09 -4.07 8.16
C ALA A 242 17.95 -3.84 7.14
N GLY A 243 16.92 -4.70 7.20
CA GLY A 243 15.81 -4.66 6.25
C GLY A 243 16.07 -5.33 4.90
N ALA A 244 17.26 -5.91 4.69
CA ALA A 244 17.55 -6.77 3.55
C ALA A 244 16.74 -8.07 3.59
N ASN A 245 16.55 -8.69 2.43
CA ASN A 245 15.70 -9.87 2.26
C ASN A 245 16.45 -11.00 1.56
N TYR A 246 16.06 -12.23 1.89
CA TYR A 246 16.41 -13.42 1.14
C TYR A 246 15.23 -13.79 0.24
N MET A 247 15.41 -13.79 -1.09
CA MET A 247 14.38 -14.25 -2.03
C MET A 247 14.71 -15.65 -2.57
N GLY A 248 13.70 -16.34 -3.08
CA GLY A 248 13.83 -17.73 -3.52
C GLY A 248 13.57 -18.68 -2.36
N TRP A 249 14.35 -19.76 -2.27
CA TRP A 249 14.12 -20.80 -1.29
C TRP A 249 15.41 -21.41 -0.73
N TRP A 250 15.25 -22.49 0.02
CA TRP A 250 16.28 -23.17 0.77
C TRP A 250 16.33 -24.65 0.39
N PRO A 251 17.48 -25.31 0.59
CA PRO A 251 17.56 -26.78 0.51
C PRO A 251 16.52 -27.47 1.42
N GLU A 252 16.28 -26.90 2.61
CA GLU A 252 15.21 -27.29 3.53
C GLU A 252 14.62 -26.04 4.22
N GLU A 253 13.30 -26.03 4.43
CA GLU A 253 12.56 -24.90 4.98
C GLU A 253 13.05 -24.50 6.38
N GLU A 254 12.92 -25.40 7.37
CA GLU A 254 13.20 -25.06 8.77
C GLU A 254 14.63 -24.55 8.97
N PRO A 255 15.69 -25.22 8.49
CA PRO A 255 17.05 -24.74 8.66
C PRO A 255 17.29 -23.38 7.99
N GLY A 256 16.68 -23.15 6.84
CA GLY A 256 16.78 -21.91 6.08
C GLY A 256 16.11 -20.73 6.78
N VAL A 257 14.83 -20.88 7.13
CA VAL A 257 14.04 -19.84 7.80
C VAL A 257 14.59 -19.56 9.20
N THR A 258 15.00 -20.60 9.94
CA THR A 258 15.73 -20.45 11.22
C THR A 258 17.00 -19.63 11.01
N ARG A 259 17.78 -19.91 9.96
CA ARG A 259 19.03 -19.21 9.70
C ARG A 259 18.81 -17.72 9.46
N VAL A 260 17.92 -17.30 8.55
CA VAL A 260 17.70 -15.86 8.32
C VAL A 260 17.09 -15.15 9.53
N SER A 261 16.22 -15.83 10.27
CA SER A 261 15.61 -15.28 11.50
C SER A 261 16.67 -14.99 12.57
N ASN A 262 17.69 -15.85 12.71
CA ASN A 262 18.81 -15.62 13.63
C ASN A 262 19.69 -14.41 13.27
N TYR A 263 19.57 -13.88 12.05
CA TYR A 263 20.27 -12.66 11.60
C TYR A 263 19.35 -11.42 11.53
N GLY A 264 18.04 -11.61 11.77
CA GLY A 264 17.03 -10.55 11.69
C GLY A 264 16.63 -10.22 10.25
N PHE A 265 16.56 -11.24 9.40
CA PHE A 265 16.09 -11.16 8.01
C PHE A 265 14.94 -12.13 7.77
N THR A 266 14.31 -12.00 6.61
CA THR A 266 13.17 -12.83 6.21
C THR A 266 13.40 -13.54 4.88
N THR A 267 12.64 -14.60 4.66
CA THR A 267 12.53 -15.26 3.37
C THR A 267 11.29 -14.75 2.64
N ILE A 268 11.44 -14.23 1.43
CA ILE A 268 10.33 -13.99 0.50
C ILE A 268 10.33 -15.15 -0.49
N ALA A 269 9.51 -16.16 -0.21
CA ALA A 269 9.37 -17.35 -1.05
C ALA A 269 8.92 -16.94 -2.45
N SER A 270 9.76 -17.23 -3.44
CA SER A 270 9.60 -16.73 -4.82
C SER A 270 10.36 -17.56 -5.86
N ASP A 271 10.94 -18.69 -5.49
CA ASP A 271 11.82 -19.52 -6.33
C ASP A 271 11.12 -20.10 -7.57
N TYR A 272 9.79 -20.22 -7.53
CA TYR A 272 8.98 -20.57 -8.69
C TYR A 272 8.21 -19.39 -9.29
N SER A 273 8.38 -18.15 -8.81
CA SER A 273 7.72 -16.98 -9.40
C SER A 273 8.28 -16.71 -10.80
N THR A 274 7.42 -16.65 -11.80
CA THR A 274 7.85 -16.71 -13.21
C THR A 274 8.05 -15.34 -13.82
N ASN A 275 7.27 -14.32 -13.43
CA ASN A 275 7.21 -13.03 -14.13
C ASN A 275 7.48 -11.80 -13.23
N LEU A 276 8.37 -11.88 -12.24
CA LEU A 276 8.59 -10.79 -11.30
C LEU A 276 9.14 -9.51 -11.96
N THR A 277 10.02 -9.58 -12.98
CA THR A 277 10.46 -8.35 -13.67
C THR A 277 9.30 -7.60 -14.34
N PHE A 278 8.28 -8.33 -14.81
CA PHE A 278 7.06 -7.77 -15.41
C PHE A 278 6.08 -7.26 -14.34
N HIS A 279 5.85 -8.08 -13.31
CA HIS A 279 4.93 -7.75 -12.23
C HIS A 279 5.42 -6.53 -11.42
N SER A 280 6.73 -6.44 -11.14
CA SER A 280 7.34 -5.31 -10.43
C SER A 280 7.33 -3.99 -11.20
N GLY A 281 7.05 -4.03 -12.51
CA GLY A 281 6.91 -2.86 -13.39
C GLY A 281 5.49 -2.29 -13.45
N MET A 282 4.54 -2.83 -12.69
CA MET A 282 3.15 -2.35 -12.67
C MET A 282 2.94 -1.19 -11.69
N SER A 283 1.80 -0.49 -11.84
CA SER A 283 1.39 0.56 -10.90
C SER A 283 1.31 0.02 -9.47
N ARG A 284 1.90 0.75 -8.53
CA ARG A 284 1.96 0.44 -7.09
C ARG A 284 0.86 1.10 -6.28
N THR A 285 -0.02 1.86 -6.93
CA THR A 285 -1.22 2.37 -6.29
C THR A 285 -2.16 1.21 -6.02
N ILE A 286 -2.30 0.82 -4.75
CA ILE A 286 -3.22 -0.24 -4.36
C ILE A 286 -4.59 0.35 -4.03
N GLU A 287 -5.65 -0.30 -4.49
CA GLU A 287 -7.04 0.07 -4.22
C GLU A 287 -7.74 -1.05 -3.44
N PRO A 288 -7.63 -1.07 -2.10
CA PRO A 288 -8.24 -2.11 -1.30
C PRO A 288 -9.77 -2.18 -1.44
N HIS A 289 -10.33 -3.39 -1.51
CA HIS A 289 -11.78 -3.60 -1.44
C HIS A 289 -12.31 -3.08 -0.10
N PRO A 290 -13.39 -2.28 -0.07
CA PRO A 290 -13.98 -1.81 1.17
C PRO A 290 -14.34 -2.96 2.13
N MET A 291 -14.03 -2.79 3.41
CA MET A 291 -14.33 -3.83 4.41
C MET A 291 -15.86 -3.95 4.59
N PRO A 292 -16.46 -5.15 4.50
CA PRO A 292 -17.88 -5.31 4.78
C PRO A 292 -18.17 -5.18 6.29
N ALA A 293 -19.42 -4.85 6.62
CA ALA A 293 -19.85 -4.73 8.01
C ALA A 293 -19.73 -6.07 8.76
N LYS A 294 -19.26 -5.99 10.00
CA LYS A 294 -19.20 -7.13 10.93
C LYS A 294 -20.62 -7.58 11.29
N PRO A 295 -20.89 -8.89 11.46
CA PRO A 295 -22.13 -9.34 12.07
C PRO A 295 -22.24 -8.91 13.55
N GLU A 296 -23.45 -8.87 14.09
CA GLU A 296 -23.65 -8.67 15.53
C GLU A 296 -22.99 -9.77 16.37
N LEU A 297 -22.50 -9.38 17.55
CA LEU A 297 -21.97 -10.30 18.55
C LEU A 297 -23.12 -10.98 19.28
N GLU A 298 -23.11 -12.30 19.25
CA GLU A 298 -24.11 -13.18 19.84
C GLU A 298 -23.39 -14.29 20.62
N ASN A 299 -24.10 -14.98 21.52
CA ASN A 299 -23.60 -16.21 22.13
C ASN A 299 -23.69 -17.36 21.12
N LYS A 300 -22.75 -17.38 20.16
CA LYS A 300 -22.60 -18.42 19.13
C LYS A 300 -21.15 -18.91 19.03
N ILE A 301 -20.97 -19.99 18.29
CA ILE A 301 -19.65 -20.49 17.90
C ILE A 301 -19.29 -19.88 16.54
N TYR A 302 -18.36 -18.94 16.54
CA TYR A 302 -17.85 -18.32 15.33
C TYR A 302 -16.71 -19.15 14.73
N VAL A 303 -16.78 -19.39 13.42
CA VAL A 303 -15.77 -20.13 12.65
C VAL A 303 -15.24 -19.26 11.53
N ALA A 304 -13.92 -19.04 11.48
CA ALA A 304 -13.27 -18.40 10.35
C ALA A 304 -12.43 -19.42 9.56
N PHE A 305 -12.62 -19.46 8.25
CA PHE A 305 -11.81 -20.27 7.34
C PHE A 305 -10.65 -19.46 6.75
N ILE A 306 -9.48 -20.07 6.64
CA ILE A 306 -8.29 -19.48 6.03
C ILE A 306 -7.67 -20.51 5.08
N LEU A 307 -7.32 -20.09 3.86
CA LEU A 307 -6.47 -20.83 2.95
C LEU A 307 -5.02 -20.34 3.09
N SER A 308 -4.11 -21.26 3.40
CA SER A 308 -2.71 -20.96 3.76
C SER A 308 -1.80 -20.68 2.56
N ASP A 309 -0.48 -20.57 2.85
CA ASP A 309 0.65 -20.49 1.90
C ASP A 309 0.77 -19.18 1.11
N GLY A 310 0.04 -18.14 1.49
CA GLY A 310 0.08 -16.85 0.83
C GLY A 310 1.34 -16.03 1.00
N ASP A 311 2.17 -16.33 2.00
CA ASP A 311 3.52 -15.74 2.12
C ASP A 311 4.40 -16.07 0.91
N ASN A 312 4.04 -17.14 0.20
CA ASN A 312 4.70 -17.62 -0.98
C ASN A 312 4.17 -16.91 -2.25
N LEU A 313 5.03 -16.12 -2.89
CA LEU A 313 4.70 -15.35 -4.09
C LEU A 313 4.39 -16.25 -5.31
N GLN A 314 5.04 -17.42 -5.45
CA GLN A 314 4.69 -18.35 -6.54
C GLN A 314 3.33 -19.00 -6.32
N TYR A 315 2.94 -19.28 -5.08
CA TYR A 315 1.60 -19.79 -4.78
C TYR A 315 0.54 -18.77 -5.18
N VAL A 316 0.78 -17.50 -4.84
CA VAL A 316 -0.12 -16.40 -5.17
C VAL A 316 -0.18 -16.16 -6.69
N GLU A 317 0.94 -16.28 -7.39
CA GLU A 317 1.00 -16.18 -8.86
C GLU A 317 0.25 -17.33 -9.55
N HIS A 318 0.33 -18.56 -8.99
CA HIS A 318 -0.17 -19.77 -9.64
C HIS A 318 -1.42 -20.36 -8.96
N LEU A 319 -1.23 -21.24 -7.97
CA LEU A 319 -2.33 -22.05 -7.43
C LEU A 319 -3.44 -21.20 -6.81
N MET A 320 -3.11 -20.14 -6.06
CA MET A 320 -4.12 -19.23 -5.53
C MET A 320 -4.92 -18.59 -6.66
N ARG A 321 -4.26 -18.13 -7.72
CA ARG A 321 -4.93 -17.51 -8.88
C ARG A 321 -5.90 -18.48 -9.55
N LYS A 322 -5.55 -19.76 -9.63
CA LYS A 322 -6.43 -20.84 -10.11
C LYS A 322 -7.62 -21.06 -9.17
N LEU A 323 -7.38 -21.15 -7.87
CA LEU A 323 -8.41 -21.32 -6.84
C LEU A 323 -9.36 -20.12 -6.75
N TRP A 324 -8.86 -18.91 -7.06
CA TRP A 324 -9.65 -17.68 -7.12
C TRP A 324 -10.75 -17.73 -8.20
N ASN A 325 -10.61 -18.59 -9.22
CA ASN A 325 -11.62 -18.81 -10.25
C ASN A 325 -12.59 -19.95 -9.90
N ASN A 326 -12.50 -20.57 -8.73
CA ASN A 326 -13.46 -21.58 -8.31
C ASN A 326 -14.88 -20.99 -8.28
N SER A 327 -15.85 -21.69 -8.87
CA SER A 327 -17.22 -21.21 -9.04
C SER A 327 -18.00 -21.04 -7.73
N ASP A 328 -17.57 -21.68 -6.64
CA ASP A 328 -18.14 -21.52 -5.30
C ASP A 328 -17.44 -20.42 -4.49
N ARG A 329 -16.38 -19.76 -5.01
CA ARG A 329 -15.80 -18.60 -4.33
C ARG A 329 -16.87 -17.53 -4.11
N GLY A 330 -16.88 -16.96 -2.91
CA GLY A 330 -17.85 -15.94 -2.52
C GLY A 330 -19.15 -16.50 -1.95
N SER A 331 -19.38 -17.82 -1.95
CA SER A 331 -20.58 -18.39 -1.31
C SER A 331 -20.49 -18.43 0.22
N VAL A 332 -19.28 -18.44 0.78
CA VAL A 332 -19.00 -18.43 2.22
C VAL A 332 -17.77 -17.56 2.51
N PRO A 333 -17.66 -16.95 3.70
CA PRO A 333 -16.48 -16.22 4.11
C PRO A 333 -15.19 -17.05 4.08
N ILE A 334 -14.16 -16.56 3.39
CA ILE A 334 -12.83 -17.19 3.28
C ILE A 334 -11.73 -16.14 3.46
N GLY A 335 -10.79 -16.44 4.34
CA GLY A 335 -9.50 -15.78 4.43
C GLY A 335 -8.52 -16.32 3.40
N TRP A 336 -7.88 -15.44 2.65
CA TRP A 336 -6.80 -15.79 1.74
C TRP A 336 -5.53 -15.19 2.27
N THR A 337 -4.53 -16.02 2.60
CA THR A 337 -3.22 -15.49 2.95
C THR A 337 -2.56 -14.91 1.70
N LEU A 338 -1.79 -13.81 1.84
CA LEU A 338 -0.94 -13.20 0.83
C LEU A 338 0.32 -12.61 1.50
N SER A 339 1.35 -12.31 0.72
CA SER A 339 2.53 -11.59 1.18
C SER A 339 2.34 -10.08 1.00
N PRO A 340 2.47 -9.26 2.06
CA PRO A 340 2.52 -7.81 1.93
C PRO A 340 3.61 -7.31 0.98
N ALA A 341 4.70 -8.07 0.77
CA ALA A 341 5.73 -7.73 -0.21
C ALA A 341 5.21 -7.67 -1.66
N MET A 342 4.00 -8.16 -1.94
CA MET A 342 3.33 -7.99 -3.23
C MET A 342 3.13 -6.52 -3.62
N VAL A 343 3.05 -5.59 -2.66
CA VAL A 343 3.05 -4.13 -2.93
C VAL A 343 4.25 -3.74 -3.81
N ASP A 344 5.37 -4.46 -3.67
CA ASP A 344 6.53 -4.26 -4.50
C ASP A 344 6.69 -5.31 -5.61
N ALA A 345 6.53 -6.59 -5.28
CA ALA A 345 6.83 -7.68 -6.19
C ALA A 345 5.83 -7.78 -7.34
N MET A 346 4.54 -7.59 -7.04
CA MET A 346 3.45 -7.83 -7.98
C MET A 346 2.19 -7.00 -7.68
N PRO A 347 2.29 -5.66 -7.65
CA PRO A 347 1.19 -4.78 -7.22
C PRO A 347 -0.05 -4.88 -8.13
N GLY A 348 0.12 -5.16 -9.43
CA GLY A 348 -1.01 -5.41 -10.33
C GLY A 348 -1.80 -6.68 -9.96
N ALA A 349 -1.12 -7.74 -9.54
CA ALA A 349 -1.78 -8.96 -9.07
C ALA A 349 -2.52 -8.71 -7.74
N LEU A 350 -1.91 -7.97 -6.81
CA LEU A 350 -2.55 -7.56 -5.56
C LEU A 350 -3.83 -6.75 -5.81
N ASN A 351 -3.78 -5.78 -6.74
CA ASN A 351 -4.96 -5.01 -7.14
C ASN A 351 -6.04 -5.87 -7.76
N TYR A 352 -5.67 -6.81 -8.63
CA TYR A 352 -6.64 -7.74 -9.22
C TYR A 352 -7.41 -8.52 -8.14
N TYR A 353 -6.72 -9.00 -7.10
CA TYR A 353 -7.38 -9.68 -5.99
C TYR A 353 -8.32 -8.76 -5.22
N HIS A 354 -7.94 -7.51 -4.92
CA HIS A 354 -8.87 -6.55 -4.30
C HIS A 354 -10.08 -6.24 -5.18
N GLN A 355 -9.85 -5.86 -6.45
CA GLN A 355 -10.91 -5.42 -7.37
C GLN A 355 -11.92 -6.53 -7.71
N THR A 356 -11.52 -7.80 -7.58
CA THR A 356 -12.37 -8.97 -7.85
C THR A 356 -12.80 -9.72 -6.58
N SER A 357 -12.49 -9.17 -5.40
CA SER A 357 -12.95 -9.71 -4.12
C SER A 357 -14.46 -9.56 -3.99
N THR A 358 -15.11 -10.58 -3.45
CA THR A 358 -16.48 -10.49 -2.97
C THR A 358 -16.49 -10.01 -1.51
N ASP A 359 -17.65 -9.67 -0.97
CA ASP A 359 -17.78 -9.36 0.46
C ASP A 359 -17.41 -10.55 1.36
N ASN A 360 -17.34 -11.77 0.82
CA ASN A 360 -16.91 -12.95 1.55
C ASN A 360 -15.40 -13.24 1.44
N ASP A 361 -14.65 -12.50 0.61
CA ASP A 361 -13.19 -12.67 0.52
C ASP A 361 -12.47 -11.70 1.46
N ASN A 362 -11.60 -12.23 2.32
CA ASN A 362 -10.73 -11.45 3.17
C ASN A 362 -9.26 -11.73 2.86
N LEU A 363 -8.56 -10.74 2.32
CA LEU A 363 -7.11 -10.80 2.11
C LEU A 363 -6.39 -10.57 3.44
N ILE A 364 -5.54 -11.52 3.85
CA ILE A 364 -4.80 -11.46 5.12
C ILE A 364 -3.29 -11.72 4.90
N SER A 365 -2.43 -11.33 5.83
CA SER A 365 -1.00 -11.59 5.72
C SER A 365 -0.70 -13.04 6.06
N GLY A 366 0.04 -13.71 5.17
CA GLY A 366 0.68 -14.98 5.47
C GLY A 366 1.79 -14.86 6.52
N PRO A 367 2.36 -16.00 6.94
CA PRO A 367 3.47 -16.07 7.88
C PRO A 367 4.71 -15.31 7.40
N SER A 368 5.31 -14.39 8.16
CA SER A 368 4.86 -13.84 9.45
C SER A 368 4.74 -12.31 9.34
N GLY A 369 4.32 -11.80 8.19
CA GLY A 369 4.39 -10.39 7.82
C GLY A 369 4.80 -10.25 6.37
N TYR A 370 5.56 -9.21 6.01
CA TYR A 370 6.01 -9.04 4.62
C TYR A 370 6.95 -10.15 4.10
N GLY A 371 7.54 -10.94 5.00
CA GLY A 371 8.36 -12.09 4.66
C GLY A 371 8.29 -13.16 5.74
N TYR A 372 8.60 -14.39 5.35
CA TYR A 372 8.53 -15.55 6.22
C TYR A 372 9.74 -15.60 7.16
N THR A 373 9.43 -15.63 8.47
CA THR A 373 10.40 -15.65 9.55
C THR A 373 9.78 -16.22 10.83
N TYR A 374 10.65 -16.56 11.77
CA TYR A 374 10.33 -17.03 13.12
C TYR A 374 10.64 -15.94 14.17
N PRO A 375 9.67 -15.08 14.56
CA PRO A 375 9.91 -13.97 15.49
C PRO A 375 10.54 -14.39 16.83
N THR A 376 10.21 -15.57 17.35
CA THR A 376 10.84 -16.10 18.58
C THR A 376 12.36 -16.24 18.44
N ASN A 377 12.89 -16.58 17.27
CA ASN A 377 14.34 -16.64 17.04
C ASN A 377 14.99 -15.26 17.17
N TRP A 378 14.29 -14.19 16.79
CA TRP A 378 14.80 -12.83 16.90
C TRP A 378 14.95 -12.46 18.37
N ILE A 379 13.96 -12.81 19.19
CA ILE A 379 14.00 -12.64 20.65
C ILE A 379 15.16 -13.45 21.25
N ASN A 380 15.27 -14.73 20.91
CA ASN A 380 16.30 -15.63 21.44
C ASN A 380 17.73 -15.18 21.08
N ASN A 381 17.90 -14.48 19.96
CA ASN A 381 19.18 -13.91 19.53
C ASN A 381 19.35 -12.43 19.93
N SER A 382 18.51 -11.91 20.84
CA SER A 382 18.57 -10.52 21.33
C SER A 382 18.39 -9.44 20.22
N LEU A 383 17.64 -9.76 19.17
CA LEU A 383 17.36 -8.89 18.01
C LEU A 383 16.03 -8.13 18.14
N ASN A 384 15.60 -7.80 19.36
CA ASN A 384 14.31 -7.15 19.64
C ASN A 384 14.10 -5.88 18.80
N SER A 385 15.10 -4.99 18.72
CA SER A 385 15.01 -3.75 17.93
C SER A 385 14.90 -4.00 16.42
N LYS A 386 15.53 -5.07 15.90
CA LYS A 386 15.33 -5.48 14.51
C LYS A 386 13.91 -6.00 14.30
N LEU A 387 13.37 -6.75 15.26
CA LEU A 387 12.01 -7.27 15.18
C LEU A 387 10.97 -6.13 15.25
N GLU A 388 11.18 -5.12 16.09
CA GLU A 388 10.36 -3.90 16.12
C GLU A 388 10.35 -3.21 14.75
N ASN A 389 11.52 -3.02 14.13
CA ASN A 389 11.64 -2.45 12.79
C ASN A 389 10.96 -3.33 11.72
N PHE A 390 11.10 -4.65 11.82
CA PHE A 390 10.42 -5.61 10.93
C PHE A 390 8.90 -5.48 11.05
N VAL A 391 8.36 -5.43 12.26
CA VAL A 391 6.91 -5.32 12.51
C VAL A 391 6.39 -3.96 12.06
N ALA A 392 7.09 -2.86 12.37
CA ALA A 392 6.70 -1.53 11.90
C ALA A 392 6.69 -1.45 10.37
N LYS A 393 7.64 -2.13 9.72
CA LYS A 393 7.68 -2.22 8.26
C LYS A 393 6.58 -3.11 7.70
N THR A 394 6.26 -4.20 8.39
CA THR A 394 5.10 -5.05 8.07
C THR A 394 3.80 -4.28 8.18
N GLU A 395 3.63 -3.46 9.21
CA GLU A 395 2.46 -2.57 9.35
C GLU A 395 2.34 -1.62 8.17
N GLU A 396 3.43 -0.93 7.80
CA GLU A 396 3.42 -0.02 6.65
C GLU A 396 2.95 -0.73 5.37
N TYR A 397 3.43 -1.96 5.13
CA TYR A 397 3.07 -2.73 3.94
C TYR A 397 1.68 -3.34 4.03
N ASN A 398 1.22 -3.72 5.21
CA ASN A 398 -0.16 -4.16 5.45
C ASN A 398 -1.16 -3.03 5.19
N VAL A 399 -0.88 -1.82 5.68
CA VAL A 399 -1.70 -0.63 5.39
C VAL A 399 -1.78 -0.38 3.89
N LYS A 400 -0.63 -0.37 3.20
CA LYS A 400 -0.60 -0.23 1.73
C LYS A 400 -1.33 -1.36 1.02
N ALA A 401 -1.23 -2.58 1.52
CA ALA A 401 -1.83 -3.77 0.93
C ALA A 401 -3.31 -3.97 1.28
N GLY A 402 -3.91 -3.17 2.16
CA GLY A 402 -5.29 -3.39 2.59
C GLY A 402 -5.48 -4.57 3.56
N ILE A 403 -4.45 -4.95 4.32
CA ILE A 403 -4.43 -6.14 5.18
C ILE A 403 -4.46 -5.76 6.67
N ARG A 404 -5.26 -6.47 7.47
CA ARG A 404 -5.43 -6.19 8.92
C ARG A 404 -5.30 -7.39 9.86
N VAL A 405 -5.04 -8.57 9.32
CA VAL A 405 -4.86 -9.82 10.07
C VAL A 405 -3.57 -10.47 9.60
N ILE A 406 -2.77 -10.98 10.54
CA ILE A 406 -1.52 -11.68 10.25
C ILE A 406 -1.54 -13.09 10.82
N THR A 407 -1.15 -14.08 10.02
CA THR A 407 -0.70 -15.38 10.52
C THR A 407 0.77 -15.28 10.91
N VAL A 408 1.15 -15.71 12.11
CA VAL A 408 2.54 -15.67 12.61
C VAL A 408 3.00 -17.07 12.98
N TRP A 409 4.04 -17.55 12.29
CA TRP A 409 4.76 -18.79 12.58
C TRP A 409 6.00 -18.52 13.43
N ASN A 410 6.32 -19.44 14.33
CA ASN A 410 7.47 -19.33 15.25
C ASN A 410 8.42 -20.51 15.11
N THR A 411 7.92 -21.72 15.18
CA THR A 411 8.59 -22.97 14.84
C THR A 411 7.49 -23.91 14.37
N ILE A 412 7.85 -25.09 13.86
CA ILE A 412 6.89 -26.16 13.53
C ILE A 412 5.96 -26.48 14.74
N THR A 413 6.34 -26.10 15.97
CA THR A 413 5.58 -26.34 17.21
C THR A 413 5.54 -25.12 18.16
N GLY A 414 4.40 -24.45 18.31
CA GLY A 414 4.13 -23.54 19.45
C GLY A 414 3.59 -22.17 19.08
N GLY A 415 2.92 -21.53 20.06
CA GLY A 415 2.24 -20.24 19.86
C GLY A 415 3.17 -19.03 19.79
N ILE A 416 2.59 -17.85 19.55
CA ILE A 416 3.33 -16.58 19.61
C ILE A 416 3.80 -16.34 21.05
N ASN A 417 5.11 -16.32 21.28
CA ASN A 417 5.68 -15.94 22.56
C ASN A 417 5.22 -14.52 22.94
N GLY A 418 4.96 -14.28 24.23
CA GLY A 418 4.47 -13.00 24.75
C GLY A 418 5.33 -11.79 24.35
N ALA A 419 6.66 -11.91 24.30
CA ALA A 419 7.54 -10.82 23.87
C ALA A 419 7.30 -10.43 22.41
N SER A 420 7.27 -11.42 21.50
CA SER A 420 6.95 -11.21 20.09
C SER A 420 5.55 -10.62 19.93
N GLY A 421 4.55 -11.19 20.60
CA GLY A 421 3.16 -10.70 20.53
C GLY A 421 3.02 -9.24 21.00
N ASN A 422 3.75 -8.85 22.05
CA ASN A 422 3.79 -7.46 22.51
C ASN A 422 4.48 -6.52 21.50
N ILE A 423 5.52 -6.99 20.78
CA ILE A 423 6.14 -6.20 19.72
C ILE A 423 5.15 -5.96 18.57
N TYR A 424 4.39 -6.97 18.15
CA TYR A 424 3.28 -6.79 17.19
C TYR A 424 2.25 -5.77 17.70
N ALA A 425 1.78 -5.94 18.93
CA ALA A 425 0.78 -5.05 19.52
C ALA A 425 1.22 -3.58 19.60
N ASN A 426 2.53 -3.32 19.77
CA ASN A 426 3.07 -1.97 19.92
C ASN A 426 3.49 -1.32 18.60
N ASN A 427 3.84 -2.11 17.58
CA ASN A 427 4.40 -1.58 16.33
C ASN A 427 3.47 -1.77 15.11
N ALA A 428 2.31 -2.43 15.28
CA ALA A 428 1.32 -2.61 14.23
C ALA A 428 -0.09 -2.21 14.72
N PRO A 429 -0.33 -0.89 14.95
CA PRO A 429 -1.52 -0.39 15.64
C PRO A 429 -2.84 -0.58 14.88
N THR A 430 -2.82 -0.82 13.57
CA THR A 430 -4.04 -1.03 12.79
C THR A 430 -4.51 -2.49 12.73
N LEU A 431 -3.68 -3.44 13.20
CA LEU A 431 -4.02 -4.86 13.20
C LEU A 431 -5.24 -5.16 14.08
N LEU A 432 -6.16 -5.94 13.52
CA LEU A 432 -7.31 -6.47 14.25
C LEU A 432 -6.90 -7.61 15.17
N GLY A 433 -5.98 -8.47 14.71
CA GLY A 433 -5.47 -9.58 15.49
C GLY A 433 -4.43 -10.40 14.76
N VAL A 434 -3.84 -11.34 15.49
CA VAL A 434 -2.84 -12.28 14.97
C VAL A 434 -3.29 -13.72 15.21
N THR A 435 -3.08 -14.59 14.23
CA THR A 435 -3.26 -16.04 14.38
C THR A 435 -1.92 -16.77 14.38
N ALA A 436 -1.86 -17.95 14.99
CA ALA A 436 -0.60 -18.58 15.40
C ALA A 436 -0.61 -20.11 15.33
N GLN A 437 0.59 -20.72 15.19
CA GLN A 437 0.80 -22.17 15.05
C GLN A 437 0.70 -22.89 16.39
N ASN A 438 -0.49 -22.94 16.98
CA ASN A 438 -0.68 -23.61 18.25
C ASN A 438 -2.08 -24.20 18.34
N THR A 439 -2.28 -25.31 17.64
CA THR A 439 -3.59 -25.97 17.49
C THR A 439 -4.30 -26.08 18.83
N GLY A 440 -5.46 -25.41 18.95
CA GLY A 440 -6.30 -25.47 20.15
C GLY A 440 -5.80 -24.63 21.34
N GLY A 441 -4.76 -23.81 21.16
CA GLY A 441 -4.27 -22.90 22.19
C GLY A 441 -5.30 -21.83 22.60
N ALA A 442 -5.19 -21.38 23.85
CA ALA A 442 -6.04 -20.32 24.40
C ALA A 442 -5.80 -18.96 23.71
N GLN A 443 -6.83 -18.12 23.70
CA GLN A 443 -6.72 -16.73 23.28
C GLN A 443 -5.87 -15.93 24.27
N VAL A 444 -5.04 -15.01 23.76
CA VAL A 444 -4.22 -14.10 24.55
C VAL A 444 -4.46 -12.66 24.07
N ILE A 445 -4.47 -11.67 24.96
CA ILE A 445 -4.45 -10.26 24.58
C ILE A 445 -3.04 -9.70 24.83
N TYR A 446 -2.32 -9.38 23.77
CA TYR A 446 -0.98 -8.79 23.86
C TYR A 446 -1.06 -7.28 24.10
N ALA A 447 -0.24 -6.80 25.04
CA ALA A 447 -0.17 -5.40 25.48
C ALA A 447 -1.53 -4.73 25.72
N ASN A 448 -2.55 -5.48 26.16
CA ASN A 448 -3.94 -5.03 26.33
C ASN A 448 -4.57 -4.40 25.07
N LYS A 449 -4.07 -4.75 23.87
CA LYS A 449 -4.46 -4.10 22.60
C LYS A 449 -4.77 -5.08 21.48
N LEU A 450 -3.98 -6.14 21.36
CA LEU A 450 -3.97 -7.02 20.19
C LEU A 450 -4.37 -8.44 20.58
N PRO A 451 -5.53 -8.93 20.12
CA PRO A 451 -5.87 -10.33 20.27
C PRO A 451 -4.95 -11.25 19.46
N GLY A 452 -4.39 -12.24 20.15
CA GLY A 452 -3.78 -13.42 19.58
C GLY A 452 -4.72 -14.61 19.71
N LYS A 453 -5.11 -15.20 18.57
CA LYS A 453 -5.93 -16.41 18.55
C LYS A 453 -5.20 -17.53 17.83
N PRO A 454 -4.71 -18.54 18.56
CA PRO A 454 -4.17 -19.74 17.93
C PRO A 454 -5.20 -20.43 17.05
N LEU A 455 -4.71 -21.04 15.98
CA LEU A 455 -5.55 -21.82 15.08
C LEU A 455 -6.18 -22.99 15.83
N THR A 456 -7.42 -23.32 15.48
CA THR A 456 -8.10 -24.54 15.92
C THR A 456 -7.66 -25.73 15.08
N CYS A 457 -7.26 -25.48 13.82
CA CYS A 457 -6.60 -26.44 12.95
C CYS A 457 -5.45 -25.75 12.20
N ASN A 458 -4.24 -26.31 12.31
CA ASN A 458 -3.10 -25.95 11.47
C ASN A 458 -3.12 -26.83 10.22
N TYR A 459 -3.10 -26.26 9.02
CA TYR A 459 -2.98 -27.02 7.76
C TYR A 459 -3.96 -28.20 7.65
N CYS A 460 -5.26 -27.96 7.91
CA CYS A 460 -6.30 -28.97 7.72
C CYS A 460 -6.25 -29.54 6.29
N SER A 461 -6.24 -30.87 6.18
CA SER A 461 -5.99 -31.59 4.93
C SER A 461 -7.24 -31.81 4.06
N GLY A 462 -8.44 -31.52 4.58
CA GLY A 462 -9.69 -31.74 3.87
C GLY A 462 -10.92 -31.43 4.72
N GLU A 463 -12.11 -31.64 4.15
CA GLU A 463 -13.40 -31.32 4.77
C GLU A 463 -13.60 -32.02 6.12
N GLN A 464 -13.33 -33.33 6.20
CA GLN A 464 -13.50 -34.08 7.44
C GLN A 464 -12.58 -33.58 8.56
N ALA A 465 -11.31 -33.29 8.24
CA ALA A 465 -10.38 -32.73 9.22
C ALA A 465 -10.88 -31.37 9.76
N MET A 466 -11.44 -30.52 8.90
CA MET A 466 -12.05 -29.26 9.34
C MET A 466 -13.24 -29.50 10.28
N ILE A 467 -14.15 -30.42 9.94
CA ILE A 467 -15.31 -30.78 10.76
C ILE A 467 -14.87 -31.29 12.14
N ASP A 468 -13.90 -32.20 12.18
CA ASP A 468 -13.41 -32.81 13.43
C ASP A 468 -12.76 -31.75 14.34
N HIS A 469 -11.95 -30.86 13.78
CA HIS A 469 -11.34 -29.77 14.53
C HIS A 469 -12.36 -28.72 15.01
N ILE A 470 -13.40 -28.43 14.21
CA ILE A 470 -14.50 -27.55 14.64
C ILE A 470 -15.24 -28.20 15.81
N ALA A 471 -15.60 -29.48 15.71
CA ALA A 471 -16.29 -30.21 16.78
C ALA A 471 -15.45 -30.28 18.06
N SER A 472 -14.14 -30.55 17.93
CA SER A 472 -13.20 -30.54 19.04
C SER A 472 -13.12 -29.16 19.71
N GLY A 473 -12.98 -28.10 18.91
CA GLY A 473 -12.96 -26.72 19.40
C GLY A 473 -14.28 -26.27 20.04
N ALA A 474 -15.41 -26.79 19.56
CA ALA A 474 -16.75 -26.53 20.09
C ALA A 474 -17.08 -27.30 21.39
N SER A 475 -16.30 -28.33 21.73
CA SER A 475 -16.59 -29.22 22.85
C SER A 475 -16.79 -28.48 24.18
N GLY A 476 -17.87 -28.82 24.89
CA GLY A 476 -18.21 -28.20 26.18
C GLY A 476 -18.77 -26.77 26.10
N TRP A 477 -19.09 -26.26 24.90
CA TRP A 477 -19.83 -25.01 24.76
C TRP A 477 -21.30 -25.20 25.19
N ASN A 478 -21.82 -24.26 25.98
CA ASN A 478 -23.14 -24.36 26.63
C ASN A 478 -24.08 -23.19 26.29
N GLY A 479 -23.73 -22.34 25.33
CA GLY A 479 -24.55 -21.19 24.94
C GLY A 479 -24.40 -19.93 25.81
N SER A 480 -23.59 -19.94 26.88
CA SER A 480 -23.51 -18.79 27.80
C SER A 480 -22.58 -17.66 27.36
N MET A 481 -21.63 -17.92 26.46
CA MET A 481 -20.65 -16.95 25.96
C MET A 481 -20.23 -17.30 24.53
N PRO A 482 -19.79 -16.35 23.70
CA PRO A 482 -19.29 -16.68 22.36
C PRO A 482 -18.06 -17.57 22.41
N ARG A 483 -17.82 -18.33 21.33
CA ARG A 483 -16.60 -19.10 21.13
C ARG A 483 -16.02 -18.83 19.75
N PHE A 484 -14.70 -18.69 19.66
CA PHE A 484 -14.02 -18.32 18.41
C PHE A 484 -13.09 -19.44 17.95
N LEU A 485 -13.29 -19.94 16.73
CA LEU A 485 -12.52 -21.00 16.11
C LEU A 485 -11.95 -20.50 14.77
N ILE A 486 -10.68 -20.81 14.50
CA ILE A 486 -10.02 -20.44 13.23
C ILE A 486 -9.46 -21.71 12.60
N ILE A 487 -9.91 -22.02 11.39
CA ILE A 487 -9.54 -23.21 10.64
C ILE A 487 -8.70 -22.77 9.46
N GLN A 488 -7.40 -23.08 9.50
CA GLN A 488 -6.52 -22.87 8.37
C GLN A 488 -6.30 -24.20 7.64
N ALA A 489 -6.55 -24.23 6.33
CA ALA A 489 -6.48 -25.43 5.52
C ALA A 489 -5.40 -25.31 4.43
N ALA A 490 -4.83 -26.46 4.07
CA ALA A 490 -3.71 -26.57 3.14
C ALA A 490 -4.20 -26.62 1.69
N PRO A 491 -3.87 -25.64 0.82
CA PRO A 491 -4.35 -25.63 -0.57
C PRO A 491 -3.80 -26.82 -1.39
N TRP A 492 -2.62 -27.32 -1.04
CA TRP A 492 -1.92 -28.40 -1.75
C TRP A 492 -2.62 -29.76 -1.65
N ASN A 493 -3.52 -29.93 -0.68
CA ASN A 493 -4.29 -31.16 -0.48
C ASN A 493 -5.66 -31.14 -1.19
N ASN A 494 -5.76 -30.37 -2.28
CA ASN A 494 -7.00 -30.15 -3.03
C ASN A 494 -8.14 -29.54 -2.18
N VAL A 495 -7.79 -28.78 -1.15
CA VAL A 495 -8.76 -27.96 -0.42
C VAL A 495 -9.07 -26.72 -1.27
N THR A 496 -10.35 -26.49 -1.54
CA THR A 496 -10.81 -25.42 -2.42
C THR A 496 -11.93 -24.60 -1.74
N PRO A 497 -12.36 -23.47 -2.32
CA PRO A 497 -13.56 -22.77 -1.86
C PRO A 497 -14.81 -23.66 -1.74
N THR A 498 -14.97 -24.63 -2.66
CA THR A 498 -16.03 -25.65 -2.58
C THR A 498 -15.94 -26.46 -1.27
N SER A 499 -14.73 -26.82 -0.83
CA SER A 499 -14.54 -27.56 0.42
C SER A 499 -15.00 -26.76 1.64
N PHE A 500 -14.70 -25.45 1.70
CA PHE A 500 -15.17 -24.58 2.79
C PHE A 500 -16.69 -24.41 2.78
N LYS A 501 -17.31 -24.28 1.59
CA LYS A 501 -18.76 -24.24 1.44
C LYS A 501 -19.41 -25.52 1.97
N ASN A 502 -18.88 -26.69 1.62
CA ASN A 502 -19.40 -27.97 2.07
C ASN A 502 -19.33 -28.09 3.60
N VAL A 503 -18.19 -27.72 4.20
CA VAL A 503 -18.04 -27.72 5.67
C VAL A 503 -19.00 -26.72 6.31
N ALA A 504 -19.11 -25.48 5.80
CA ALA A 504 -20.04 -24.49 6.33
C ALA A 504 -21.49 -24.99 6.31
N ASN A 505 -21.92 -25.64 5.23
CA ASN A 505 -23.25 -26.22 5.09
C ASN A 505 -23.52 -27.40 6.04
N SER A 506 -22.47 -28.02 6.59
CA SER A 506 -22.60 -29.11 7.57
C SER A 506 -22.80 -28.61 9.01
N LEU A 507 -22.56 -27.31 9.26
CA LEU A 507 -22.66 -26.74 10.61
C LEU A 507 -24.11 -26.40 10.98
N GLY A 508 -24.46 -26.65 12.25
CA GLY A 508 -25.79 -26.35 12.80
C GLY A 508 -26.01 -24.87 13.14
N ALA A 509 -27.20 -24.53 13.64
CA ALA A 509 -27.63 -23.16 13.93
C ALA A 509 -26.82 -22.42 15.01
N ASP A 510 -26.11 -23.17 15.87
CA ASP A 510 -25.22 -22.64 16.91
C ASP A 510 -23.95 -22.01 16.34
N TYR A 511 -23.61 -22.33 15.09
CA TYR A 511 -22.40 -21.86 14.42
C TYR A 511 -22.68 -20.65 13.54
N LYS A 512 -21.67 -19.79 13.37
CA LYS A 512 -21.69 -18.67 12.43
C LYS A 512 -20.34 -18.58 11.73
N VAL A 513 -20.33 -18.84 10.42
CA VAL A 513 -19.12 -18.69 9.60
C VAL A 513 -18.91 -17.21 9.31
N VAL A 514 -17.70 -16.71 9.57
CA VAL A 514 -17.34 -15.29 9.44
C VAL A 514 -15.96 -15.14 8.82
N ARG A 515 -15.67 -13.95 8.29
CA ARG A 515 -14.32 -13.61 7.79
C ARG A 515 -13.30 -13.57 8.95
N PRO A 516 -12.00 -13.78 8.68
CA PRO A 516 -10.95 -13.60 9.69
C PRO A 516 -10.87 -12.18 10.28
N ASP A 517 -11.06 -11.12 9.50
CA ASP A 517 -11.15 -9.76 10.06
C ASP A 517 -12.33 -9.62 11.03
N HIS A 518 -13.51 -10.11 10.65
CA HIS A 518 -14.72 -10.10 11.48
C HIS A 518 -14.56 -10.92 12.77
N ILE A 519 -13.93 -12.11 12.74
CA ILE A 519 -13.71 -12.89 13.97
C ILE A 519 -12.85 -12.12 14.96
N PHE A 520 -11.83 -11.40 14.48
CA PHE A 520 -11.01 -10.56 15.35
C PHE A 520 -11.76 -9.32 15.83
N GLN A 521 -12.60 -8.67 15.02
CA GLN A 521 -13.45 -7.59 15.51
C GLN A 521 -14.43 -8.07 16.60
N LEU A 522 -15.01 -9.27 16.46
CA LEU A 522 -15.88 -9.88 17.46
C LEU A 522 -15.13 -10.22 18.75
N ILE A 523 -13.91 -10.75 18.65
CA ILE A 523 -13.04 -10.98 19.80
C ILE A 523 -12.75 -9.65 20.51
N ARG A 524 -12.47 -8.58 19.76
CA ARG A 524 -12.20 -7.25 20.32
C ARG A 524 -13.41 -6.72 21.08
N GLU A 525 -14.59 -6.77 20.48
CA GLU A 525 -15.85 -6.35 21.12
C GLU A 525 -16.12 -7.14 22.41
N TYR A 526 -15.95 -8.47 22.38
CA TYR A 526 -16.12 -9.32 23.56
C TYR A 526 -15.11 -9.02 24.69
N ASN A 527 -13.98 -8.40 24.39
CA ASN A 527 -12.93 -8.05 25.35
C ASN A 527 -12.86 -6.52 25.61
N ASP A 528 -13.92 -5.77 25.29
CA ASP A 528 -14.00 -4.31 25.47
C ASP A 528 -12.86 -3.53 24.78
N LEU A 529 -12.36 -4.04 23.65
CA LEU A 529 -11.35 -3.38 22.82
C LEU A 529 -12.02 -2.65 21.64
N SER A 530 -11.43 -1.53 21.20
CA SER A 530 -11.89 -0.83 19.99
C SER A 530 -11.92 -1.78 18.80
N ILE A 531 -13.07 -1.98 18.16
CA ILE A 531 -13.25 -2.93 17.05
C ILE A 531 -12.50 -2.51 15.77
N ASN A 532 -12.12 -1.24 15.65
CA ASN A 532 -11.36 -0.69 14.52
C ASN A 532 -10.16 0.10 15.06
N PRO A 533 -9.07 -0.58 15.47
CA PRO A 533 -7.90 0.07 16.04
C PRO A 533 -7.11 0.85 14.97
N GLY A 534 -6.23 1.75 15.44
CA GLY A 534 -5.29 2.51 14.61
C GLY A 534 -5.89 3.67 13.81
N GLY A 535 -7.20 3.90 13.90
CA GLY A 535 -7.86 5.05 13.27
C GLY A 535 -7.69 6.32 14.10
N ILE A 536 -7.46 7.45 13.43
CA ILE A 536 -7.40 8.77 14.07
C ILE A 536 -8.83 9.31 14.22
N GLU A 537 -9.38 9.24 15.44
CA GLU A 537 -10.62 9.93 15.77
C GLU A 537 -10.38 11.43 15.88
N GLY A 538 -11.25 12.22 15.25
CA GLY A 538 -11.27 13.66 15.38
C GLY A 538 -12.20 14.18 16.47
N ASP A 539 -12.22 15.49 16.59
CA ASP A 539 -13.05 16.28 17.49
C ASP A 539 -14.01 17.20 16.72
N GLY A 540 -14.40 16.77 15.51
CA GLY A 540 -15.28 17.52 14.63
C GLY A 540 -16.65 17.85 15.25
N ASP A 541 -17.22 18.96 14.80
CA ASP A 541 -18.52 19.48 15.25
C ASP A 541 -19.61 19.46 14.17
N GLY A 542 -19.30 19.02 12.95
CA GLY A 542 -20.22 18.92 11.82
C GLY A 542 -19.81 19.74 10.61
N LEU A 543 -20.78 20.04 9.74
CA LEU A 543 -20.61 20.88 8.55
C LEU A 543 -21.52 22.11 8.64
N ALA A 544 -21.12 23.21 8.01
CA ALA A 544 -21.97 24.37 7.85
C ALA A 544 -22.98 24.11 6.73
N GLY A 545 -24.25 23.89 7.07
CA GLY A 545 -25.37 23.71 6.14
C GLY A 545 -26.09 25.03 5.88
N ALA A 546 -25.99 25.54 4.66
CA ALA A 546 -26.77 26.67 4.17
C ALA A 546 -28.02 26.15 3.44
N TYR A 547 -29.20 26.64 3.83
CA TYR A 547 -30.49 26.18 3.33
C TYR A 547 -31.17 27.28 2.50
N PHE A 548 -31.66 26.91 1.32
CA PHE A 548 -32.16 27.83 0.32
C PHE A 548 -33.58 27.47 -0.11
N ASN A 549 -34.40 28.48 -0.36
CA ASN A 549 -35.59 28.33 -1.19
C ASN A 549 -35.19 28.40 -2.67
N GLY A 550 -35.67 27.43 -3.43
CA GLY A 550 -35.32 27.18 -4.82
C GLY A 550 -34.29 26.05 -4.99
N ALA A 551 -34.42 25.30 -6.09
CA ALA A 551 -33.58 24.14 -6.40
C ALA A 551 -32.15 24.48 -6.90
N ASN A 552 -31.81 25.75 -7.09
CA ASN A 552 -30.50 26.20 -7.56
C ASN A 552 -29.90 27.32 -6.68
N PHE A 553 -30.09 27.21 -5.36
CA PHE A 553 -29.51 28.12 -4.36
C PHE A 553 -29.95 29.59 -4.50
N GLU A 554 -31.21 29.83 -4.89
CA GLU A 554 -31.71 31.15 -5.25
C GLU A 554 -31.82 32.11 -4.06
N THR A 555 -32.38 31.66 -2.94
CA THR A 555 -32.57 32.51 -1.74
C THR A 555 -32.17 31.76 -0.49
N GLU A 556 -31.04 32.12 0.10
CA GLU A 556 -30.62 31.59 1.40
C GLU A 556 -31.58 32.05 2.50
N ILE A 557 -32.11 31.10 3.26
CA ILE A 557 -33.07 31.34 4.34
C ILE A 557 -32.35 31.30 5.69
N THR A 558 -31.51 30.30 5.89
CA THR A 558 -30.81 30.09 7.15
C THR A 558 -29.58 29.22 6.97
N SER A 559 -28.68 29.28 7.94
CA SER A 559 -27.51 28.43 8.05
C SER A 559 -27.45 27.82 9.44
N ARG A 560 -27.10 26.53 9.56
CA ARG A 560 -26.83 25.88 10.84
C ARG A 560 -25.67 24.89 10.73
N ILE A 561 -25.21 24.41 11.87
CA ILE A 561 -24.26 23.29 11.92
C ILE A 561 -25.05 21.99 11.94
N ASP A 562 -24.80 21.15 10.94
CA ASP A 562 -25.32 19.79 10.88
C ASP A 562 -24.22 18.81 11.28
N THR A 563 -24.45 18.05 12.35
CA THR A 563 -23.44 17.14 12.92
C THR A 563 -23.02 16.04 11.95
N CYS A 564 -23.92 15.64 11.05
CA CYS A 564 -23.64 14.76 9.92
C CYS A 564 -24.68 15.00 8.82
N VAL A 565 -24.43 14.48 7.61
CA VAL A 565 -25.42 14.49 6.52
C VAL A 565 -26.11 13.13 6.48
N ASN A 566 -27.21 13.01 7.21
CA ASN A 566 -28.06 11.81 7.27
C ASN A 566 -29.51 12.23 7.52
N PHE A 567 -30.11 12.89 6.54
CA PHE A 567 -31.43 13.49 6.65
C PHE A 567 -32.48 12.69 5.89
N ASN A 568 -33.66 12.52 6.49
CA ASN A 568 -34.87 12.04 5.84
C ASN A 568 -36.02 12.93 6.30
N TRP A 569 -36.39 13.90 5.47
CA TRP A 569 -37.45 14.87 5.76
C TRP A 569 -38.84 14.36 5.33
N GLY A 570 -38.91 13.25 4.58
CA GLY A 570 -40.19 12.79 4.04
C GLY A 570 -40.83 13.89 3.20
N LEU A 571 -42.05 14.30 3.55
CA LEU A 571 -42.78 15.39 2.88
C LEU A 571 -42.69 16.73 3.64
N GLU A 572 -41.83 16.82 4.66
CA GLU A 572 -41.72 17.99 5.53
C GLU A 572 -40.61 18.94 5.09
N SER A 573 -40.67 20.18 5.58
CA SER A 573 -39.62 21.17 5.39
C SER A 573 -38.35 20.82 6.19
N PRO A 574 -37.14 21.07 5.65
CA PRO A 574 -35.89 20.73 6.33
C PRO A 574 -35.57 21.60 7.55
N VAL A 575 -36.08 22.82 7.57
CA VAL A 575 -35.93 23.81 8.65
C VAL A 575 -36.97 24.91 8.46
N GLU A 576 -37.37 25.56 9.56
CA GLU A 576 -38.35 26.64 9.54
C GLU A 576 -38.06 27.69 8.45
N ASN A 577 -39.11 28.11 7.74
CA ASN A 577 -39.10 29.07 6.63
C ASN A 577 -38.47 28.59 5.30
N VAL A 578 -37.94 27.36 5.25
CA VAL A 578 -37.59 26.70 3.99
C VAL A 578 -38.82 25.96 3.46
N ASN A 579 -39.01 25.95 2.15
CA ASN A 579 -40.12 25.25 1.51
C ASN A 579 -39.99 23.73 1.71
N ALA A 580 -41.14 23.02 1.75
CA ALA A 580 -41.15 21.56 1.77
C ALA A 580 -40.69 20.96 0.43
N ASP A 581 -41.07 21.58 -0.69
CA ASP A 581 -40.61 21.26 -2.04
C ASP A 581 -39.79 22.44 -2.61
N ASN A 582 -38.99 22.19 -3.64
CA ASN A 582 -38.21 23.24 -4.34
C ASN A 582 -37.30 24.01 -3.38
N PHE A 583 -36.39 23.29 -2.75
CA PHE A 583 -35.36 23.81 -1.86
C PHE A 583 -34.00 23.21 -2.23
N SER A 584 -32.93 23.82 -1.75
CA SER A 584 -31.57 23.28 -1.90
C SER A 584 -30.76 23.50 -0.63
N VAL A 585 -29.75 22.64 -0.45
CA VAL A 585 -28.85 22.70 0.71
C VAL A 585 -27.42 22.57 0.24
N ARG A 586 -26.54 23.41 0.80
CA ARG A 586 -25.09 23.32 0.60
C ARG A 586 -24.41 23.12 1.94
N TRP A 587 -23.74 22.00 2.11
CA TRP A 587 -22.86 21.74 3.25
C TRP A 587 -21.41 22.03 2.87
N THR A 588 -20.74 22.88 3.64
CA THR A 588 -19.30 23.15 3.51
C THR A 588 -18.57 22.92 4.83
N GLY A 589 -17.30 22.50 4.72
CA GLY A 589 -16.44 22.24 5.86
C GLY A 589 -15.25 21.39 5.44
N LYS A 590 -14.79 20.55 6.36
CA LYS A 590 -13.69 19.61 6.10
C LYS A 590 -14.03 18.22 6.58
N VAL A 591 -13.49 17.22 5.89
CA VAL A 591 -13.51 15.82 6.31
C VAL A 591 -12.10 15.37 6.68
N MET A 592 -11.97 14.57 7.73
CA MET A 592 -10.70 13.98 8.15
C MET A 592 -10.80 12.45 8.13
N PRO A 593 -10.06 11.72 7.27
CA PRO A 593 -10.09 10.27 7.26
C PRO A 593 -9.39 9.71 8.50
N ARG A 594 -9.91 8.59 9.03
CA ARG A 594 -9.29 7.88 10.15
C ARG A 594 -8.02 7.15 9.75
N TYR A 595 -7.98 6.65 8.52
CA TYR A 595 -6.92 5.81 7.96
C TYR A 595 -6.34 6.46 6.70
N ALA A 596 -5.14 6.05 6.32
CA ALA A 596 -4.58 6.43 5.03
C ALA A 596 -5.04 5.44 3.97
N GLY A 597 -5.27 5.90 2.75
CA GLY A 597 -5.62 5.06 1.60
C GLY A 597 -6.79 5.60 0.79
N THR A 598 -7.29 4.78 -0.12
CA THR A 598 -8.43 5.12 -0.98
C THR A 598 -9.74 5.00 -0.20
N TYR A 599 -10.48 6.10 -0.15
CA TYR A 599 -11.82 6.18 0.40
C TYR A 599 -12.85 6.16 -0.72
N THR A 600 -13.94 5.44 -0.51
CA THR A 600 -15.14 5.50 -1.34
C THR A 600 -16.19 6.28 -0.59
N PHE A 601 -16.65 7.40 -1.16
CA PHE A 601 -17.81 8.14 -0.68
C PHE A 601 -19.07 7.63 -1.38
N TYR A 602 -20.16 7.57 -0.62
CA TYR A 602 -21.48 7.13 -1.07
C TYR A 602 -22.48 8.25 -0.80
N LEU A 603 -23.16 8.70 -1.83
CA LEU A 603 -24.19 9.73 -1.74
C LEU A 603 -25.53 9.15 -2.17
N THR A 604 -26.50 9.12 -1.26
CA THR A 604 -27.86 8.65 -1.53
C THR A 604 -28.83 9.77 -1.21
N CYS A 605 -29.45 10.36 -2.23
CA CYS A 605 -30.39 11.47 -2.05
C CYS A 605 -31.62 11.31 -2.96
N ASP A 606 -32.78 11.79 -2.51
CA ASP A 606 -33.95 11.96 -3.38
C ASP A 606 -33.84 13.32 -4.06
N LYS A 607 -33.77 13.22 -5.38
CA LYS A 607 -33.22 14.18 -6.36
C LYS A 607 -31.70 14.32 -6.24
N GLY A 608 -31.15 15.35 -6.86
CA GLY A 608 -29.74 15.35 -7.25
C GLY A 608 -28.78 15.85 -6.17
N GLY A 609 -27.53 15.45 -6.30
CA GLY A 609 -26.45 15.95 -5.46
C GLY A 609 -25.08 15.92 -6.14
N ARG A 610 -24.16 16.75 -5.61
CA ARG A 610 -22.77 16.83 -6.04
C ARG A 610 -21.83 16.86 -4.85
N LEU A 611 -20.76 16.08 -4.91
CA LEU A 611 -19.77 16.00 -3.84
C LEU A 611 -18.39 16.38 -4.37
N TRP A 612 -17.77 17.34 -3.70
CA TRP A 612 -16.36 17.66 -3.83
C TRP A 612 -15.61 17.27 -2.56
N VAL A 613 -14.46 16.65 -2.74
CA VAL A 613 -13.48 16.42 -1.67
C VAL A 613 -12.13 16.92 -2.17
N ASN A 614 -11.47 17.78 -1.38
CA ASN A 614 -10.24 18.45 -1.76
C ASN A 614 -10.34 19.16 -3.13
N ASP A 615 -11.45 19.90 -3.32
CA ASP A 615 -11.83 20.59 -4.57
C ASP A 615 -12.01 19.69 -5.82
N GLN A 616 -11.94 18.37 -5.68
CA GLN A 616 -12.19 17.43 -6.77
C GLN A 616 -13.66 16.99 -6.76
N LEU A 617 -14.37 17.21 -7.87
CA LEU A 617 -15.74 16.74 -8.08
C LEU A 617 -15.74 15.22 -8.26
N ILE A 618 -16.02 14.48 -7.20
CA ILE A 618 -15.99 13.00 -7.20
C ILE A 618 -17.35 12.37 -7.47
N ILE A 619 -18.45 13.11 -7.24
CA ILE A 619 -19.81 12.70 -7.60
C ILE A 619 -20.53 13.88 -8.26
N ASP A 620 -20.97 13.73 -9.51
CA ASP A 620 -21.77 14.73 -10.23
C ASP A 620 -23.09 14.13 -10.71
N LYS A 621 -24.13 14.24 -9.88
CA LYS A 621 -25.46 13.68 -10.14
C LYS A 621 -26.55 14.70 -9.83
N TRP A 622 -26.50 15.84 -10.51
CA TRP A 622 -27.46 16.94 -10.35
C TRP A 622 -28.82 16.72 -11.01
N THR A 623 -29.05 15.60 -11.69
CA THR A 623 -30.36 15.26 -12.26
C THR A 623 -30.61 13.78 -12.03
N GLY A 624 -31.54 13.43 -11.14
CA GLY A 624 -31.93 12.05 -10.87
C GLY A 624 -32.34 11.84 -9.42
N SER A 625 -33.31 10.98 -9.18
CA SER A 625 -33.62 10.42 -7.85
C SER A 625 -33.16 8.98 -7.83
N SER A 626 -32.49 8.55 -6.76
CA SER A 626 -32.01 7.18 -6.65
C SER A 626 -32.09 6.69 -5.21
N THR A 627 -32.69 5.52 -5.03
CA THR A 627 -32.58 4.74 -3.78
C THR A 627 -31.24 4.00 -3.68
N THR A 628 -30.46 3.98 -4.76
CA THR A 628 -29.10 3.43 -4.81
C THR A 628 -28.07 4.54 -4.67
N ALA A 629 -27.02 4.32 -3.90
CA ALA A 629 -25.96 5.30 -3.69
C ALA A 629 -25.15 5.54 -4.97
N TYR A 630 -24.87 6.81 -5.26
CA TYR A 630 -23.80 7.20 -6.18
C TYR A 630 -22.46 7.13 -5.45
N THR A 631 -21.39 6.75 -6.16
CA THR A 631 -20.06 6.57 -5.56
C THR A 631 -18.99 7.41 -6.25
N GLY A 632 -18.00 7.81 -5.46
CA GLY A 632 -16.78 8.46 -5.94
C GLY A 632 -15.62 8.09 -5.02
N THR A 633 -14.41 7.93 -5.58
CA THR A 633 -13.22 7.52 -4.83
C THR A 633 -12.16 8.61 -4.80
N ILE A 634 -11.39 8.67 -3.72
CA ILE A 634 -10.26 9.58 -3.56
C ILE A 634 -9.24 9.00 -2.57
N SER A 635 -7.95 9.17 -2.84
CA SER A 635 -6.87 8.78 -1.90
C SER A 635 -6.63 9.89 -0.89
N LEU A 636 -6.65 9.54 0.40
CA LEU A 636 -6.52 10.49 1.50
C LEU A 636 -5.46 10.03 2.52
N THR A 637 -4.83 10.98 3.22
CA THR A 637 -3.89 10.73 4.30
C THR A 637 -4.61 10.78 5.65
N ALA A 638 -4.39 9.79 6.51
CA ALA A 638 -4.97 9.74 7.85
C ALA A 638 -4.75 11.04 8.63
N GLY A 639 -5.79 11.57 9.27
CA GLY A 639 -5.68 12.75 10.14
C GLY A 639 -5.53 14.10 9.43
N GLU A 640 -5.35 14.14 8.10
CA GLU A 640 -5.38 15.39 7.34
C GLU A 640 -6.81 15.85 7.08
N LYS A 641 -7.07 17.16 7.20
CA LYS A 641 -8.40 17.73 6.93
C LYS A 641 -8.48 18.20 5.48
N TYR A 642 -9.41 17.64 4.72
CA TYR A 642 -9.65 17.98 3.32
C TYR A 642 -10.94 18.78 3.18
N ASP A 643 -10.96 19.77 2.29
CA ASP A 643 -12.18 20.50 1.99
C ASP A 643 -13.28 19.56 1.53
N LEU A 644 -14.48 19.73 2.08
CA LEU A 644 -15.66 18.97 1.71
C LEU A 644 -16.77 19.96 1.37
N LYS A 645 -17.34 19.79 0.18
CA LYS A 645 -18.54 20.49 -0.26
C LYS A 645 -19.54 19.48 -0.79
N LEU A 646 -20.73 19.48 -0.21
CA LEU A 646 -21.86 18.70 -0.69
C LEU A 646 -23.00 19.65 -1.06
N GLU A 647 -23.48 19.53 -2.28
CA GLU A 647 -24.65 20.23 -2.78
C GLU A 647 -25.79 19.24 -3.01
N TYR A 648 -27.00 19.65 -2.64
CA TYR A 648 -28.24 18.88 -2.75
C TYR A 648 -29.38 19.80 -3.16
N TYR A 649 -30.35 19.26 -3.90
CA TYR A 649 -31.64 19.92 -4.09
C TYR A 649 -32.78 18.89 -4.02
N ASP A 650 -33.96 19.38 -3.67
CA ASP A 650 -35.23 18.70 -3.89
C ASP A 650 -36.16 19.61 -4.71
N ASP A 651 -36.92 19.03 -5.64
CA ASP A 651 -37.92 19.75 -6.44
C ASP A 651 -39.37 19.40 -6.08
N ARG A 652 -39.64 18.18 -5.61
CA ARG A 652 -40.97 17.70 -5.20
C ARG A 652 -40.90 16.36 -4.47
N ALA A 653 -41.94 16.14 -3.65
CA ALA A 653 -42.29 14.89 -3.00
C ALA A 653 -41.36 14.57 -1.84
N THR A 654 -40.82 13.34 -1.77
CA THR A 654 -40.00 12.94 -0.63
C THR A 654 -38.61 13.53 -0.73
N ALA A 655 -38.07 14.05 0.38
CA ALA A 655 -36.72 14.58 0.45
C ALA A 655 -35.87 13.80 1.47
N PHE A 656 -34.71 13.32 1.04
CA PHE A 656 -33.69 12.73 1.91
C PHE A 656 -32.31 12.91 1.28
N CYS A 657 -31.26 12.97 2.11
CA CYS A 657 -29.88 12.98 1.64
C CYS A 657 -28.94 12.42 2.70
N LYS A 658 -28.11 11.46 2.31
CA LYS A 658 -27.20 10.73 3.20
C LYS A 658 -25.81 10.62 2.57
N LEU A 659 -24.79 11.02 3.35
CA LEU A 659 -23.37 10.90 3.02
C LEU A 659 -22.71 9.82 3.87
N GLU A 660 -22.19 8.80 3.20
CA GLU A 660 -21.46 7.69 3.83
C GLU A 660 -20.06 7.57 3.21
N TRP A 661 -19.17 6.90 3.92
CA TRP A 661 -17.82 6.59 3.44
C TRP A 661 -17.41 5.16 3.83
N ALA A 662 -16.46 4.59 3.09
CA ALA A 662 -15.81 3.33 3.42
C ALA A 662 -14.35 3.36 2.92
N SER A 663 -13.53 2.45 3.45
CA SER A 663 -12.19 2.17 2.92
C SER A 663 -11.84 0.70 3.17
N GLY A 664 -10.66 0.26 2.76
CA GLY A 664 -10.19 -1.08 3.12
C GLY A 664 -10.12 -1.34 4.63
N PHE A 665 -10.10 -0.29 5.45
CA PHE A 665 -9.87 -0.36 6.90
C PHE A 665 -11.11 0.02 7.74
N GLN A 666 -12.19 0.45 7.10
CA GLN A 666 -13.45 0.76 7.78
C GLN A 666 -14.63 0.35 6.92
N SER A 667 -15.64 -0.23 7.57
CA SER A 667 -16.90 -0.53 6.91
C SER A 667 -17.65 0.73 6.51
N ARG A 668 -18.54 0.59 5.52
CA ARG A 668 -19.45 1.66 5.13
C ARG A 668 -20.26 2.14 6.32
N GLU A 669 -20.21 3.43 6.58
CA GLU A 669 -20.98 4.12 7.63
C GLU A 669 -21.26 5.56 7.21
N VAL A 670 -22.22 6.20 7.88
CA VAL A 670 -22.42 7.66 7.77
C VAL A 670 -21.14 8.35 8.25
N VAL A 671 -20.67 9.36 7.50
CA VAL A 671 -19.47 10.11 7.91
C VAL A 671 -19.76 10.75 9.28
N PRO A 672 -19.07 10.33 10.36
CA PRO A 672 -19.47 10.70 11.70
C PRO A 672 -19.06 12.14 12.03
N GLN A 673 -19.79 12.75 12.97
CA GLN A 673 -19.54 14.12 13.43
C GLN A 673 -18.08 14.36 13.82
N SER A 674 -17.45 13.41 14.51
CA SER A 674 -16.05 13.50 14.93
C SER A 674 -15.08 13.74 13.77
N GLN A 675 -15.45 13.37 12.54
CA GLN A 675 -14.62 13.49 11.34
C GLN A 675 -15.05 14.65 10.42
N LEU A 676 -16.05 15.43 10.82
CA LEU A 676 -16.58 16.57 10.06
C LEU A 676 -16.32 17.87 10.83
N PHE A 677 -15.65 18.82 10.18
CA PHE A 677 -15.24 20.08 10.79
C PHE A 677 -15.90 21.24 10.07
N ARG A 678 -16.57 22.12 10.81
CA ARG A 678 -17.12 23.32 10.19
C ARG A 678 -16.02 24.19 9.60
N GLU A 679 -16.40 24.93 8.57
CA GLU A 679 -15.60 26.04 8.11
C GLU A 679 -15.76 27.20 9.11
N ILE A 680 -14.68 27.60 9.79
CA ILE A 680 -14.72 28.82 10.62
C ILE A 680 -14.76 30.02 9.69
N LEU A 681 -15.95 30.43 9.30
CA LEU A 681 -16.16 31.71 8.64
C LEU A 681 -15.90 32.83 9.65
N GLY A 682 -15.34 33.95 9.20
CA GLY A 682 -14.97 35.08 10.08
C GLY A 682 -16.13 35.65 10.92
N SER A 683 -17.38 35.26 10.63
CA SER A 683 -18.59 35.53 11.40
C SER A 683 -18.75 34.70 12.68
N ASP A 684 -18.04 33.57 12.83
CA ASP A 684 -18.15 32.66 13.97
C ASP A 684 -17.28 33.07 15.18
N ILE A 685 -16.48 34.14 15.06
CA ILE A 685 -15.80 34.75 16.19
C ILE A 685 -16.79 35.66 16.95
N LYS A 686 -17.75 35.06 17.66
CA LYS A 686 -18.48 35.77 18.71
C LYS A 686 -17.55 35.95 19.92
N GLY A 687 -17.04 37.17 20.09
CA GLY A 687 -16.32 37.57 21.32
C GLY A 687 -15.00 38.31 21.14
N VAL A 688 -14.54 38.55 19.91
CA VAL A 688 -13.41 39.46 19.67
C VAL A 688 -13.95 40.72 19.02
N ASN A 689 -14.03 41.81 19.79
CA ASN A 689 -14.34 43.10 19.21
C ASN A 689 -13.19 43.49 18.25
N LEU A 690 -13.50 43.87 17.01
CA LEU A 690 -12.50 44.45 16.12
C LEU A 690 -12.08 45.82 16.66
N PHE A 691 -10.79 46.16 16.63
CA PHE A 691 -10.34 47.51 16.96
C PHE A 691 -11.03 48.55 16.06
N PRO A 692 -11.86 49.47 16.61
CA PRO A 692 -12.46 50.53 15.83
C PRO A 692 -11.35 51.50 15.38
N GLY A 693 -11.22 51.72 14.08
CA GLY A 693 -10.27 52.70 13.56
C GLY A 693 -8.78 52.33 13.63
N LEU A 694 -8.42 51.03 13.70
CA LEU A 694 -7.01 50.61 13.51
C LEU A 694 -6.51 51.05 12.14
N LYS A 695 -5.46 51.87 12.12
CA LYS A 695 -4.76 52.36 10.94
C LYS A 695 -3.30 51.94 11.01
N VAL A 696 -2.77 51.50 9.88
CA VAL A 696 -1.34 51.21 9.73
C VAL A 696 -0.84 51.98 8.52
N TYR A 697 0.15 52.82 8.72
CA TYR A 697 0.70 53.68 7.67
C TYR A 697 2.19 53.93 7.90
N PRO A 698 2.98 54.17 6.83
CA PRO A 698 4.38 54.54 6.96
C PRO A 698 4.52 55.86 7.72
N SER A 699 5.57 55.98 8.54
CA SER A 699 5.92 57.25 9.19
C SER A 699 6.47 58.22 8.15
N PRO A 700 5.84 59.39 7.92
CA PRO A 700 6.26 60.31 6.86
C PRO A 700 7.60 61.02 7.15
N SER A 701 8.09 60.96 8.38
CA SER A 701 9.34 61.62 8.82
C SER A 701 10.54 60.68 8.95
N GLU A 702 10.33 59.35 8.96
CA GLU A 702 11.39 58.37 9.24
C GLU A 702 11.28 57.13 8.34
N LYS A 703 12.32 56.89 7.54
CA LYS A 703 12.34 55.81 6.55
C LYS A 703 12.39 54.44 7.25
N GLY A 704 11.48 53.54 6.86
CA GLY A 704 11.39 52.18 7.43
C GLY A 704 10.61 52.08 8.74
N MET A 705 10.10 53.19 9.28
CA MET A 705 9.22 53.18 10.45
C MET A 705 7.76 53.07 10.03
N VAL A 706 7.00 52.19 10.70
CA VAL A 706 5.57 51.98 10.47
C VAL A 706 4.80 52.41 11.71
N THR A 707 3.84 53.30 11.53
CA THR A 707 2.94 53.73 12.61
C THR A 707 1.69 52.85 12.63
N VAL A 708 1.39 52.29 13.80
CA VAL A 708 0.12 51.63 14.12
C VAL A 708 -0.66 52.55 15.06
N GLU A 709 -1.81 53.02 14.58
CA GLU A 709 -2.72 53.90 15.33
C GLU A 709 -4.02 53.16 15.62
N ILE A 710 -4.41 53.15 16.90
CA ILE A 710 -5.66 52.53 17.37
C ILE A 710 -6.65 53.64 17.72
N GLY A 711 -7.74 53.72 16.95
CA GLY A 711 -8.82 54.66 17.21
C GLY A 711 -9.54 54.37 18.53
N ASN A 712 -9.93 55.42 19.25
CA ASN A 712 -10.68 55.36 20.51
C ASN A 712 -10.04 54.48 21.60
N TYR A 713 -8.72 54.33 21.59
CA TYR A 713 -8.00 53.59 22.62
C TYR A 713 -7.80 54.46 23.86
N ASP A 714 -8.22 53.94 25.02
CA ASP A 714 -8.29 54.66 26.30
C ASP A 714 -7.04 54.49 27.19
N GLY A 715 -6.07 53.67 26.78
CA GLY A 715 -4.82 53.42 27.50
C GLY A 715 -4.91 52.43 28.67
N ASN A 716 -6.07 51.78 28.88
CA ASN A 716 -6.31 50.97 30.08
C ASN A 716 -5.79 49.52 29.99
N GLU A 717 -5.46 49.02 28.79
CA GLU A 717 -4.98 47.64 28.57
C GLU A 717 -3.75 47.60 27.66
N ASP A 718 -2.78 46.74 27.94
CA ASP A 718 -1.64 46.53 27.04
C ASP A 718 -2.09 46.06 25.65
N VAL A 719 -1.53 46.68 24.61
CA VAL A 719 -1.72 46.27 23.22
C VAL A 719 -0.49 45.51 22.77
N ASN A 720 -0.66 44.25 22.41
CA ASN A 720 0.36 43.46 21.75
C ASN A 720 0.25 43.62 20.22
N LEU A 721 1.34 44.09 19.60
CA LEU A 721 1.52 44.17 18.16
C LEU A 721 2.49 43.06 17.72
N THR A 722 1.99 42.12 16.91
CA THR A 722 2.81 41.08 16.30
C THR A 722 2.83 41.24 14.79
N VAL A 723 4.02 41.25 14.19
CA VAL A 723 4.23 41.30 12.74
C VAL A 723 4.65 39.92 12.25
N TYR A 724 3.94 39.42 11.24
CA TYR A 724 4.24 38.17 10.56
C TYR A 724 4.69 38.43 9.13
N ASP A 725 5.62 37.62 8.62
CA ASP A 725 5.81 37.48 7.18
C ASP A 725 4.64 36.71 6.53
N ILE A 726 4.63 36.64 5.19
CA ILE A 726 3.57 35.93 4.44
C ILE A 726 3.49 34.42 4.73
N CYS A 727 4.53 33.84 5.31
CA CYS A 727 4.58 32.42 5.69
C CYS A 727 4.10 32.19 7.13
N GLY A 728 3.68 33.26 7.83
CA GLY A 728 3.19 33.19 9.21
C GLY A 728 4.29 33.19 10.27
N LYS A 729 5.55 33.48 9.92
CA LYS A 729 6.64 33.60 10.91
C LYS A 729 6.62 34.97 11.57
N ILE A 730 6.70 35.00 12.91
CA ILE A 730 6.82 36.24 13.68
C ILE A 730 8.18 36.89 13.38
N VAL A 731 8.16 38.11 12.85
CA VAL A 731 9.36 38.89 12.54
C VAL A 731 9.59 40.01 13.54
N LEU A 732 8.52 40.55 14.15
CA LEU A 732 8.59 41.60 15.17
C LEU A 732 7.42 41.42 16.14
N ASN A 733 7.66 41.68 17.44
CA ASN A 733 6.63 41.68 18.47
C ASN A 733 6.91 42.81 19.47
N GLN A 734 5.90 43.63 19.76
CA GLN A 734 6.00 44.78 20.64
C GLN A 734 4.73 44.89 21.49
N THR A 735 4.88 45.32 22.74
CA THR A 735 3.74 45.59 23.63
C THR A 735 3.88 47.02 24.17
N ASP A 736 2.81 47.82 24.08
CA ASP A 736 2.78 49.20 24.55
C ASP A 736 1.36 49.62 24.97
N ARG A 737 1.25 50.71 25.72
CA ARG A 737 0.00 51.38 26.14
C ARG A 737 -0.26 52.71 25.43
N ALA A 738 0.42 52.95 24.32
CA ALA A 738 0.19 54.12 23.48
C ALA A 738 -0.86 53.85 22.40
N ALA A 739 -1.75 54.83 22.17
CA ALA A 739 -2.70 54.80 21.05
C ALA A 739 -2.01 54.84 19.67
N LYS A 740 -0.77 55.34 19.63
CA LYS A 740 0.10 55.37 18.45
C LYS A 740 1.41 54.71 18.79
N GLN A 741 1.76 53.65 18.07
CA GLN A 741 2.98 52.89 18.26
C GLN A 741 3.80 52.92 16.98
N GLN A 742 5.12 53.05 17.14
CA GLN A 742 6.09 53.05 16.05
C GLN A 742 6.77 51.67 16.01
N LEU A 743 6.76 51.02 14.85
CA LEU A 743 7.44 49.75 14.59
C LEU A 743 8.62 50.01 13.65
N ASP A 744 9.83 49.66 14.09
CA ASP A 744 11.02 49.71 13.24
C ASP A 744 11.05 48.50 12.30
N MET A 745 10.64 48.74 11.06
CA MET A 745 10.63 47.75 9.99
C MET A 745 11.82 47.89 9.04
N SER A 746 12.77 48.78 9.33
CA SER A 746 13.88 49.14 8.43
C SER A 746 14.82 47.98 8.09
N ARG A 747 14.85 46.95 8.95
CA ARG A 747 15.73 45.78 8.82
C ARG A 747 15.11 44.62 8.05
N TYR A 748 13.84 44.69 7.68
CA TYR A 748 13.14 43.61 6.99
C TYR A 748 13.01 43.90 5.49
N SER A 749 12.98 42.83 4.70
CA SER A 749 12.87 42.91 3.24
C SER A 749 11.56 43.57 2.81
N LYS A 750 11.57 44.29 1.69
CA LYS A 750 10.34 44.81 1.08
C LYS A 750 9.40 43.66 0.75
N GLY A 751 8.12 43.81 1.05
CA GLY A 751 7.15 42.73 0.89
C GLY A 751 5.87 42.95 1.68
N ILE A 752 5.00 41.95 1.62
CA ILE A 752 3.74 41.94 2.37
C ILE A 752 4.00 41.39 3.76
N TYR A 753 3.47 42.07 4.77
CA TYR A 753 3.47 41.64 6.16
C TYR A 753 2.05 41.64 6.71
N LEU A 754 1.79 40.82 7.71
CA LEU A 754 0.55 40.84 8.49
C LEU A 754 0.86 41.48 9.84
N ILE A 755 0.22 42.61 10.15
CA ILE A 755 0.36 43.29 11.44
C ILE A 755 -0.90 43.00 12.24
N SER A 756 -0.73 42.20 13.29
CA SER A 756 -1.78 41.83 14.24
C SER A 756 -1.69 42.69 15.48
N ALA A 757 -2.78 43.37 15.83
CA ALA A 757 -2.97 44.01 17.12
C ALA A 757 -3.89 43.14 17.98
N ARG A 758 -3.58 43.03 19.27
CA ARG A 758 -4.38 42.27 20.24
C ARG A 758 -4.33 42.88 21.65
N THR A 759 -5.49 43.05 22.28
CA THR A 759 -5.62 43.18 23.74
C THR A 759 -6.37 41.97 24.30
N LYS A 760 -6.73 42.01 25.59
CA LYS A 760 -7.61 41.02 26.22
C LYS A 760 -8.97 40.91 25.52
N ASN A 761 -9.49 42.02 24.99
CA ASN A 761 -10.87 42.13 24.50
C ASN A 761 -10.98 42.44 22.99
N TYR A 762 -9.89 42.87 22.35
CA TYR A 762 -9.88 43.29 20.95
C TYR A 762 -8.78 42.58 20.15
N SER A 763 -9.03 42.27 18.88
CA SER A 763 -7.97 41.86 17.96
C SER A 763 -8.31 42.24 16.52
N LYS A 764 -7.29 42.61 15.75
CA LYS A 764 -7.42 42.88 14.32
C LYS A 764 -6.08 42.68 13.64
N THR A 765 -6.08 42.00 12.49
CA THR A 765 -4.90 41.84 11.64
C THR A 765 -5.09 42.62 10.34
N ILE A 766 -4.07 43.38 9.95
CA ILE A 766 -4.06 44.14 8.70
C ILE A 766 -2.89 43.68 7.84
N LYS A 767 -3.16 43.51 6.54
CA LYS A 767 -2.13 43.31 5.52
C LYS A 767 -1.47 44.64 5.23
N TYR A 768 -0.16 44.72 5.42
CA TYR A 768 0.64 45.90 5.16
C TYR A 768 1.71 45.59 4.10
N LEU A 769 1.81 46.45 3.08
CA LEU A 769 2.87 46.36 2.08
C LEU A 769 4.00 47.29 2.50
N LEU A 770 5.16 46.72 2.87
CA LEU A 770 6.36 47.49 3.15
C LEU A 770 7.00 47.93 1.83
N THR A 771 6.73 49.18 1.45
CA THR A 771 7.33 49.87 0.29
C THR A 771 8.44 50.85 0.73
N ASP A 772 9.20 51.38 -0.22
CA ASP A 772 10.32 52.32 0.00
C ASP A 772 10.04 53.51 0.93
#